data_AF-A0A846EZ86-F1
#
_entry.id   AF-A0A846EZ86-F1
#
_cell.length_a   1.000
_cell.length_b   1.000
_cell.length_c   1.000
_cell.angle_alpha   90.00
_cell.angle_beta   90.00
_cell.angle_gamma   90.00
#
_symmetry.space_group_name_H-M   'P 1'
#
loop_
_entity.id
_entity.type
_entity.pdbx_description
1 polymer ?
#
loop_
_entity_poly.entity_id
_entity_poly.type
_entity_poly.pdbx_seq_one_letter_code
_entity_poly.pdbx_strand_id
1 'polypeptide(L)'
;MMQKTEKSTLIITSMHRSGSSLTASILQGSGLHIGRKLTEETEANPQGYFENLDFYEFHKQVLESQGIDADGWTLQERIDIEENFVEIAKEIIAKNSISGNWGWKETRTTLFLDFWANLLPNAKFLLVYRSPWEVVNYLYSRQDKIFQSQPELAVKLWLHYNQKIIDFYNHAGNYCLLTNIQTIINNQQVFIEAINQKFKTNFNYPAANIYEPSLFNNQLSADDHRSTLIDYYFPEAIEMYQELEARSWKPADEIPDFSWQEKIKSSPYRIWAFQDWMNLCSVENQNKNLLAEVEKYKNQYQQSQLELTQTKSQLTQTRDELEKYASQLDTTETTLLESQKQLHHTETVLEETQSQLKKVEHIQTRFDQIEKELIQTKSELHQTQGELVQNQSQLHQTQEELEQFTYRLQQTESVWQKSQSQVEKTEVLLEKSESQNKQTQAELGKVKHNLYETQAKLKVCQNQLHQTQEDWEDSQVKLMANEKSLQQYQEQLNNVETELENSHSQLKQTQAELGLTKHNLCETRDELVVYKHQLHQTQEEWEYYQSQLTESNSQLQKHEQKLEKSESELQKTSQELQETQSQLNQTQAELTESNSQLKQNETILQQSEKQLKEIKKNQQEWEKSKSQSHKAKQELKRTNLQMQEVQTELVESNSQLQQTETLLQQSQSQMKQTKTLLKEFQNQLYQTDEERKKQQLQLQENQTVLQQIKTQWRQTEILLQQSQSQQQNAQKELVKTKSQLTQTQSELEKLQYQQAILINSKSESQTEYQLLVWEAWYAYQKGNLLEMQERLQKSLKYTENSRAEIVMEWLDSFANFSQQKGLELDSQKLTNSEEWQKLMKRTMKIQHKVLVSSEK
;
A
#
# COMPACT_ATOMS: atom_id res chain seq x y z
N MET A 1 22.94 54.38 -31.50
CA MET A 1 22.99 54.59 -30.04
C MET A 1 22.22 53.45 -29.39
N MET A 2 22.91 52.48 -28.78
CA MET A 2 22.26 51.47 -27.94
C MET A 2 21.73 52.16 -26.68
N GLN A 3 20.41 52.20 -26.50
CA GLN A 3 19.81 52.66 -25.25
C GLN A 3 20.33 51.76 -24.11
N LYS A 4 21.01 52.36 -23.11
CA LYS A 4 21.30 51.68 -21.85
C LYS A 4 19.96 51.25 -21.26
N THR A 5 19.74 49.94 -21.17
CA THR A 5 18.61 49.35 -20.43
C THR A 5 18.73 49.78 -18.96
N GLU A 6 17.82 50.62 -18.50
CA GLU A 6 17.72 50.96 -17.08
C GLU A 6 17.34 49.70 -16.29
N LYS A 7 17.98 49.51 -15.13
CA LYS A 7 17.61 48.43 -14.20
C LYS A 7 16.17 48.64 -13.76
N SER A 8 15.25 47.79 -14.19
CA SER A 8 13.85 47.87 -13.79
C SER A 8 13.56 46.81 -12.73
N THR A 9 13.25 47.28 -11.52
CA THR A 9 12.67 46.43 -10.47
C THR A 9 11.16 46.43 -10.64
N LEU A 10 10.54 45.27 -10.88
CA LEU A 10 9.09 45.13 -11.05
C LEU A 10 8.49 44.26 -9.94
N ILE A 11 7.73 44.89 -9.05
CA ILE A 11 7.09 44.27 -7.90
C ILE A 11 5.64 43.93 -8.27
N ILE A 12 5.24 42.68 -8.09
CA ILE A 12 3.90 42.20 -8.42
C ILE A 12 3.17 41.89 -7.12
N THR A 13 2.03 42.52 -6.87
CA THR A 13 1.25 42.27 -5.67
C THR A 13 -0.25 42.43 -5.91
N SER A 14 -1.02 41.86 -4.99
CA SER A 14 -2.47 41.81 -5.04
C SER A 14 -3.03 41.33 -3.70
N MET A 15 -4.33 41.48 -3.50
CA MET A 15 -5.07 40.60 -2.57
C MET A 15 -4.85 39.13 -2.96
N HIS A 16 -4.82 38.22 -1.97
CA HIS A 16 -4.74 36.78 -2.19
C HIS A 16 -5.80 36.31 -3.21
N ARG A 17 -5.43 35.33 -4.05
CA ARG A 17 -6.32 34.73 -5.08
C ARG A 17 -6.82 35.70 -6.18
N SER A 18 -6.20 36.89 -6.31
CA SER A 18 -6.49 37.84 -7.39
C SER A 18 -5.68 37.62 -8.67
N GLY A 19 -4.91 36.53 -8.76
CA GLY A 19 -4.23 36.13 -10.01
C GLY A 19 -2.78 36.61 -10.17
N SER A 20 -2.17 37.21 -9.14
CA SER A 20 -0.77 37.66 -9.19
C SER A 20 0.23 36.54 -9.53
N SER A 21 -0.04 35.28 -9.17
CA SER A 21 0.81 34.14 -9.55
C SER A 21 0.82 33.88 -11.06
N LEU A 22 -0.34 33.99 -11.73
CA LEU A 22 -0.39 33.88 -13.19
C LEU A 22 0.36 35.04 -13.84
N THR A 23 0.13 36.25 -13.34
CA THR A 23 0.82 37.44 -13.83
C THR A 23 2.33 37.30 -13.71
N ALA A 24 2.81 36.75 -12.58
CA ALA A 24 4.21 36.42 -12.36
C ALA A 24 4.73 35.37 -13.36
N SER A 25 4.00 34.29 -13.58
CA SER A 25 4.36 33.25 -14.56
C SER A 25 4.50 33.80 -15.99
N ILE A 26 3.53 34.62 -16.44
CA ILE A 26 3.56 35.28 -17.76
C ILE A 26 4.80 36.18 -17.88
N LEU A 27 5.08 36.99 -16.86
CA LEU A 27 6.22 37.90 -16.87
C LEU A 27 7.56 37.18 -16.77
N GLN A 28 7.64 36.08 -16.02
CA GLN A 28 8.82 35.24 -15.95
C GLN A 28 9.14 34.62 -17.32
N GLY A 29 8.12 34.06 -18.00
CA GLY A 29 8.26 33.58 -19.38
C GLY A 29 8.63 34.68 -20.38
N SER A 30 8.32 35.93 -20.03
CA SER A 30 8.67 37.14 -20.80
C SER A 30 10.04 37.74 -20.43
N GLY A 31 10.78 37.13 -19.50
CA GLY A 31 12.15 37.52 -19.13
C GLY A 31 12.31 38.30 -17.83
N LEU A 32 11.28 38.37 -16.96
CA LEU A 32 11.41 38.90 -15.60
C LEU A 32 12.03 37.87 -14.65
N HIS A 33 13.09 38.25 -13.94
CA HIS A 33 13.66 37.39 -12.90
C HIS A 33 12.98 37.63 -11.54
N ILE A 34 12.09 36.72 -11.14
CA ILE A 34 11.26 36.81 -9.92
C ILE A 34 11.98 36.31 -8.64
N GLY A 35 13.12 35.63 -8.80
CA GLY A 35 13.89 35.08 -7.68
C GLY A 35 14.45 33.69 -8.00
N ARG A 36 15.43 33.23 -7.22
CA ARG A 36 16.04 31.89 -7.36
C ARG A 36 15.40 30.84 -6.45
N LYS A 37 14.81 31.27 -5.34
CA LYS A 37 14.10 30.43 -4.38
C LYS A 37 12.63 30.85 -4.37
N LEU A 38 11.78 30.00 -4.94
CA LEU A 38 10.34 30.21 -4.97
C LEU A 38 9.66 29.24 -4.00
N THR A 39 8.54 29.65 -3.41
CA THR A 39 7.68 28.79 -2.58
C THR A 39 7.19 27.57 -3.36
N GLU A 40 7.11 26.42 -2.69
CA GLU A 40 6.74 25.13 -3.28
C GLU A 40 5.30 25.09 -3.85
N GLU A 41 5.06 24.15 -4.76
CA GLU A 41 3.75 23.86 -5.34
C GLU A 41 2.82 23.25 -4.29
N THR A 42 1.51 23.50 -4.39
CA THR A 42 0.50 22.90 -3.48
C THR A 42 -0.68 22.37 -4.29
N GLU A 43 -1.49 21.49 -3.68
CA GLU A 43 -2.73 21.00 -4.32
C GLU A 43 -3.66 22.15 -4.78
N ALA A 44 -3.68 23.27 -4.05
CA ALA A 44 -4.48 24.46 -4.38
C ALA A 44 -3.86 25.37 -5.48
N ASN A 45 -2.62 25.10 -5.87
CA ASN A 45 -1.91 25.77 -6.96
C ASN A 45 -0.77 24.87 -7.52
N PRO A 46 -1.09 23.96 -8.47
CA PRO A 46 -0.15 22.97 -8.98
C PRO A 46 1.04 23.53 -9.77
N GLN A 47 1.01 24.81 -10.15
CA GLN A 47 2.08 25.48 -10.91
C GLN A 47 3.01 26.30 -10.00
N GLY A 48 2.80 26.26 -8.68
CA GLY A 48 3.58 27.04 -7.70
C GLY A 48 3.07 28.47 -7.52
N TYR A 49 3.31 29.07 -6.35
CA TYR A 49 2.83 30.42 -6.05
C TYR A 49 3.69 31.54 -6.66
N PHE A 50 4.85 31.20 -7.22
CA PHE A 50 5.85 32.14 -7.74
C PHE A 50 6.23 33.22 -6.70
N GLU A 51 6.09 32.91 -5.41
CA GLU A 51 6.45 33.84 -4.34
C GLU A 51 7.94 33.71 -4.03
N ASN A 52 8.62 34.86 -3.98
CA ASN A 52 10.03 34.88 -3.60
C ASN A 52 10.15 34.65 -2.10
N LEU A 53 10.83 33.56 -1.72
CA LEU A 53 10.88 33.11 -0.33
C LEU A 53 11.52 34.13 0.62
N ASP A 54 12.50 34.91 0.15
CA ASP A 54 13.15 35.92 0.99
C ASP A 54 12.15 37.03 1.38
N PHE A 55 11.33 37.49 0.45
CA PHE A 55 10.30 38.51 0.71
C PHE A 55 9.10 37.93 1.46
N TYR A 56 8.74 36.67 1.18
CA TYR A 56 7.71 35.94 1.92
C TYR A 56 8.06 35.85 3.41
N GLU A 57 9.25 35.36 3.75
CA GLU A 57 9.68 35.21 5.14
C GLU A 57 9.85 36.57 5.83
N PHE A 58 10.30 37.59 5.10
CA PHE A 58 10.36 38.95 5.63
C PHE A 58 8.98 39.46 6.07
N HIS A 59 7.97 39.44 5.17
CA HIS A 59 6.63 39.91 5.53
C HIS A 59 6.05 39.10 6.67
N LYS A 60 6.22 37.78 6.64
CA LYS A 60 5.77 36.89 7.70
C LYS A 60 6.38 37.26 9.05
N GLN A 61 7.70 37.43 9.14
CA GLN A 61 8.38 37.76 10.40
C GLN A 61 7.97 39.14 10.95
N VAL A 62 7.75 40.12 10.07
CA VAL A 62 7.29 41.46 10.48
C VAL A 62 5.85 41.43 10.99
N LEU A 63 4.98 40.62 10.39
CA LEU A 63 3.61 40.44 10.87
C LEU A 63 3.60 39.69 12.21
N GLU A 64 4.36 38.60 12.32
CA GLU A 64 4.47 37.78 13.53
C GLU A 64 5.04 38.57 14.72
N SER A 65 6.01 39.47 14.50
CA SER A 65 6.59 40.30 15.57
C SER A 65 5.57 41.23 16.23
N GLN A 66 4.46 41.52 15.53
CA GLN A 66 3.35 42.35 16.01
C GLN A 66 2.13 41.51 16.43
N GLY A 67 2.25 40.19 16.45
CA GLY A 67 1.13 39.28 16.77
C GLY A 67 0.05 39.24 15.68
N ILE A 68 0.38 39.63 14.45
CA ILE A 68 -0.52 39.59 13.29
C ILE A 68 -0.37 38.23 12.62
N ASP A 69 -1.47 37.75 12.03
CA ASP A 69 -1.49 36.49 11.27
C ASP A 69 -0.45 36.49 10.14
N ALA A 70 0.35 35.42 10.07
CA ALA A 70 1.47 35.23 9.15
C ALA A 70 1.08 35.23 7.66
N ASP A 71 -0.17 34.86 7.34
CA ASP A 71 -0.70 34.91 5.98
C ASP A 71 -1.21 36.32 5.62
N GLY A 72 -1.13 37.28 6.55
CA GLY A 72 -1.58 38.65 6.31
C GLY A 72 -3.10 38.79 6.35
N TRP A 73 -3.80 37.90 7.05
CA TRP A 73 -5.23 38.03 7.34
C TRP A 73 -5.50 39.13 8.39
N THR A 74 -5.22 40.37 8.00
CA THR A 74 -5.31 41.55 8.88
C THR A 74 -6.10 42.68 8.24
N LEU A 75 -6.80 43.44 9.10
CA LEU A 75 -7.46 44.70 8.77
C LEU A 75 -6.73 45.89 9.43
N GLN A 76 -5.50 45.67 9.89
CA GLN A 76 -4.70 46.69 10.55
C GLN A 76 -4.21 47.72 9.54
N GLU A 77 -4.54 48.99 9.78
CA GLU A 77 -4.25 50.07 8.83
C GLU A 77 -2.76 50.36 8.64
N ARG A 78 -1.93 50.11 9.65
CA ARG A 78 -0.50 50.41 9.62
C ARG A 78 0.30 49.27 10.22
N ILE A 79 1.29 48.79 9.48
CA ILE A 79 2.28 47.84 9.94
C ILE A 79 3.55 48.62 10.27
N ASP A 80 3.97 48.62 11.54
CA ASP A 80 5.19 49.30 11.95
C ASP A 80 6.40 48.39 11.68
N ILE A 81 7.46 48.94 11.10
CA ILE A 81 8.65 48.17 10.71
C ILE A 81 9.83 48.70 11.53
N GLU A 82 10.33 47.85 12.42
CA GLU A 82 11.48 48.17 13.27
C GLU A 82 12.79 48.26 12.45
N GLU A 83 13.78 48.99 12.96
CA GLU A 83 15.04 49.29 12.25
C GLU A 83 15.83 48.02 11.88
N ASN A 84 15.77 46.98 12.72
CA ASN A 84 16.37 45.68 12.41
C ASN A 84 15.80 45.06 11.12
N PHE A 85 14.48 45.16 10.90
CA PHE A 85 13.84 44.69 9.68
C PHE A 85 14.19 45.56 8.46
N VAL A 86 14.45 46.86 8.66
CA VAL A 86 14.95 47.72 7.58
C VAL A 86 16.29 47.22 7.04
N GLU A 87 17.22 46.82 7.92
CA GLU A 87 18.51 46.25 7.51
C GLU A 87 18.35 44.89 6.80
N ILE A 88 17.50 44.01 7.33
CA ILE A 88 17.17 42.73 6.68
C ILE A 88 16.60 42.96 5.27
N ALA A 89 15.70 43.92 5.11
CA ALA A 89 15.13 44.26 3.80
C ALA A 89 16.19 44.74 2.80
N LYS A 90 17.15 45.56 3.24
CA LYS A 90 18.28 46.00 2.39
C LYS A 90 19.15 44.82 1.95
N GLU A 91 19.41 43.86 2.84
CA GLU A 91 20.15 42.64 2.51
C GLU A 91 19.40 41.77 1.49
N ILE A 92 18.08 41.58 1.68
CA ILE A 92 17.22 40.84 0.74
C ILE A 92 17.25 41.48 -0.65
N ILE A 93 17.15 42.81 -0.72
CA ILE A 93 17.26 43.57 -1.97
C ILE A 93 18.62 43.32 -2.63
N ALA A 94 19.71 43.46 -1.87
CA ALA A 94 21.07 43.30 -2.40
C ALA A 94 21.30 41.88 -2.95
N LYS A 95 20.76 40.87 -2.26
CA LYS A 95 20.84 39.45 -2.63
C LYS A 95 20.04 39.11 -3.89
N ASN A 96 18.85 39.70 -4.06
CA ASN A 96 17.95 39.39 -5.17
C ASN A 96 18.15 40.28 -6.40
N SER A 97 18.82 41.43 -6.25
CA SER A 97 19.15 42.34 -7.34
C SER A 97 20.09 41.68 -8.35
N ILE A 98 19.68 41.60 -9.62
CA ILE A 98 20.52 41.12 -10.73
C ILE A 98 20.74 42.20 -11.79
N SER A 99 21.57 41.90 -12.80
CA SER A 99 21.91 42.84 -13.89
C SER A 99 20.78 43.07 -14.91
N GLY A 100 19.75 42.22 -14.94
CA GLY A 100 18.58 42.32 -15.82
C GLY A 100 17.31 42.84 -15.12
N ASN A 101 16.16 42.75 -15.80
CA ASN A 101 14.86 43.04 -15.19
C ASN A 101 14.59 42.02 -14.08
N TRP A 102 14.41 42.50 -12.87
CA TRP A 102 14.20 41.66 -11.70
C TRP A 102 13.06 42.18 -10.86
N GLY A 103 12.62 41.39 -9.90
CA GLY A 103 11.64 41.81 -8.92
C GLY A 103 11.15 40.61 -8.14
N TRP A 104 9.98 40.75 -7.54
CA TRP A 104 9.34 39.66 -6.84
C TRP A 104 7.83 39.75 -7.00
N LYS A 105 7.18 38.62 -6.83
CA LYS A 105 5.76 38.54 -6.58
C LYS A 105 5.57 38.09 -5.14
N GLU A 106 4.74 38.80 -4.39
CA GLU A 106 4.27 38.34 -3.08
C GLU A 106 3.01 39.15 -2.72
N THR A 107 2.00 38.49 -2.17
CA THR A 107 0.66 39.08 -1.95
C THR A 107 0.62 40.03 -0.76
N ARG A 108 1.25 39.68 0.37
CA ARG A 108 1.39 40.54 1.55
C ARG A 108 2.17 41.82 1.28
N THR A 109 3.01 41.86 0.23
CA THR A 109 3.67 43.10 -0.24
C THR A 109 2.69 44.27 -0.38
N THR A 110 1.40 44.01 -0.64
CA THR A 110 0.33 45.01 -0.64
C THR A 110 0.26 45.81 0.68
N LEU A 111 0.50 45.16 1.82
CA LEU A 111 0.53 45.78 3.15
C LEU A 111 1.81 46.61 3.40
N PHE A 112 2.82 46.48 2.53
CA PHE A 112 4.16 47.07 2.69
C PHE A 112 4.55 47.97 1.50
N LEU A 113 3.58 48.41 0.68
CA LEU A 113 3.84 49.14 -0.57
C LEU A 113 4.70 50.39 -0.35
N ASP A 114 4.33 51.23 0.61
CA ASP A 114 5.08 52.46 0.93
C ASP A 114 6.49 52.18 1.44
N PHE A 115 6.64 51.14 2.27
CA PHE A 115 7.94 50.72 2.78
C PHE A 115 8.90 50.34 1.64
N TRP A 116 8.43 49.50 0.71
CA TRP A 116 9.25 49.08 -0.43
C TRP A 116 9.50 50.22 -1.41
N ALA A 117 8.53 51.10 -1.63
CA ALA A 117 8.72 52.29 -2.47
C ALA A 117 9.77 53.25 -1.89
N ASN A 118 9.85 53.38 -0.55
CA ASN A 118 10.87 54.18 0.12
C ASN A 118 12.28 53.57 -0.02
N LEU A 119 12.41 52.25 0.10
CA LEU A 119 13.69 51.56 -0.06
C LEU A 119 14.14 51.46 -1.54
N LEU A 120 13.18 51.37 -2.46
CA LEU A 120 13.41 51.30 -3.91
C LEU A 120 12.60 52.36 -4.66
N PRO A 121 13.03 53.64 -4.64
CA PRO A 121 12.27 54.76 -5.24
C PRO A 121 12.00 54.65 -6.74
N ASN A 122 12.76 53.81 -7.44
CA ASN A 122 12.62 53.56 -8.88
C ASN A 122 11.86 52.27 -9.21
N ALA A 123 11.43 51.50 -8.20
CA ALA A 123 10.67 50.29 -8.42
C ALA A 123 9.35 50.60 -9.13
N LYS A 124 8.93 49.67 -9.97
CA LYS A 124 7.66 49.66 -10.68
C LYS A 124 6.76 48.65 -10.02
N PHE A 125 5.47 48.96 -9.94
CA PHE A 125 4.50 48.14 -9.23
C PHE A 125 3.41 47.68 -10.20
N LEU A 126 3.17 46.38 -10.20
CA LEU A 126 2.08 45.77 -10.92
C LEU A 126 1.04 45.33 -9.90
N LEU A 127 -0.05 46.08 -9.85
CA LEU A 127 -1.13 45.93 -8.90
C LEU A 127 -2.25 45.16 -9.60
N VAL A 128 -2.47 43.91 -9.18
CA VAL A 128 -3.47 43.03 -9.81
C VAL A 128 -4.68 42.92 -8.91
N TYR A 129 -5.88 43.02 -9.47
CA TYR A 129 -7.12 42.80 -8.74
C TYR A 129 -8.05 41.84 -9.49
N ARG A 130 -9.05 41.37 -8.75
CA ARG A 130 -10.11 40.47 -9.22
C ARG A 130 -11.41 40.85 -8.52
N SER A 131 -12.54 40.47 -9.12
CA SER A 131 -13.85 40.73 -8.53
C SER A 131 -13.96 40.17 -7.10
N PRO A 132 -14.71 40.85 -6.21
CA PRO A 132 -14.81 40.45 -4.81
C PRO A 132 -15.48 39.07 -4.66
N TRP A 133 -16.49 38.75 -5.48
CA TRP A 133 -17.20 37.48 -5.38
C TRP A 133 -16.35 36.29 -5.81
N GLU A 134 -15.47 36.44 -6.81
CA GLU A 134 -14.54 35.37 -7.17
C GLU A 134 -13.51 35.13 -6.08
N VAL A 135 -12.92 36.19 -5.51
CA VAL A 135 -11.92 36.08 -4.44
C VAL A 135 -12.53 35.41 -3.21
N VAL A 136 -13.70 35.87 -2.75
CA VAL A 136 -14.42 35.28 -1.61
C VAL A 136 -14.75 33.81 -1.88
N ASN A 137 -15.21 33.47 -3.09
CA ASN A 137 -15.47 32.08 -3.46
C ASN A 137 -14.23 31.19 -3.31
N TYR A 138 -13.07 31.67 -3.79
CA TYR A 138 -11.83 30.94 -3.65
C TYR A 138 -11.41 30.80 -2.19
N LEU A 139 -11.55 31.84 -1.36
CA LEU A 139 -11.20 31.79 0.06
C LEU A 139 -12.09 30.81 0.82
N TYR A 140 -13.39 30.77 0.57
CA TYR A 140 -14.28 29.78 1.18
C TYR A 140 -13.96 28.36 0.75
N SER A 141 -13.54 28.14 -0.50
CA SER A 141 -13.15 26.82 -0.99
C SER A 141 -11.91 26.25 -0.27
N ARG A 142 -11.04 27.11 0.28
CA ARG A 142 -9.85 26.68 1.04
C ARG A 142 -10.19 26.13 2.43
N GLN A 143 -11.38 26.43 2.95
CA GLN A 143 -11.83 26.02 4.28
C GLN A 143 -10.90 26.46 5.43
N ASP A 144 -10.16 27.57 5.29
CA ASP A 144 -9.31 28.09 6.36
C ASP A 144 -10.18 28.43 7.60
N LYS A 145 -9.71 28.04 8.81
CA LYS A 145 -10.48 28.14 10.06
C LYS A 145 -10.95 29.56 10.38
N ILE A 146 -10.15 30.57 10.00
CA ILE A 146 -10.46 31.97 10.26
C ILE A 146 -11.77 32.37 9.58
N PHE A 147 -11.96 31.99 8.32
CA PHE A 147 -13.18 32.28 7.57
C PHE A 147 -14.36 31.50 8.11
N GLN A 148 -14.18 30.27 8.61
CA GLN A 148 -15.26 29.52 9.25
C GLN A 148 -15.82 30.23 10.49
N SER A 149 -14.95 30.87 11.27
CA SER A 149 -15.38 31.63 12.46
C SER A 149 -15.95 33.00 12.13
N GLN A 150 -15.52 33.60 11.00
CA GLN A 150 -15.91 34.94 10.55
C GLN A 150 -16.04 34.98 9.02
N PRO A 151 -17.16 34.50 8.44
CA PRO A 151 -17.34 34.41 6.99
C PRO A 151 -17.11 35.76 6.29
N GLU A 152 -17.64 36.84 6.87
CA GLU A 152 -17.56 38.18 6.28
C GLU A 152 -16.14 38.75 6.21
N LEU A 153 -15.19 38.17 6.96
CA LEU A 153 -13.80 38.61 6.95
C LEU A 153 -13.20 38.52 5.53
N ALA A 154 -13.61 37.55 4.71
CA ALA A 154 -13.12 37.42 3.34
C ALA A 154 -13.42 38.67 2.49
N VAL A 155 -14.62 39.24 2.62
CA VAL A 155 -15.02 40.48 1.91
C VAL A 155 -14.28 41.68 2.49
N LYS A 156 -14.17 41.77 3.83
CA LYS A 156 -13.46 42.86 4.52
C LYS A 156 -11.98 42.90 4.16
N LEU A 157 -11.31 41.75 4.06
CA LEU A 157 -9.91 41.67 3.64
C LEU A 157 -9.75 42.06 2.17
N TRP A 158 -10.67 41.64 1.30
CA TRP A 158 -10.66 42.09 -0.10
C TRP A 158 -10.76 43.61 -0.19
N LEU A 159 -11.68 44.22 0.56
CA LEU A 159 -11.82 45.67 0.66
C LEU A 159 -10.53 46.33 1.16
N HIS A 160 -9.98 45.83 2.27
CA HIS A 160 -8.80 46.40 2.90
C HIS A 160 -7.56 46.36 1.99
N TYR A 161 -7.25 45.21 1.38
CA TYR A 161 -6.11 45.10 0.47
C TYR A 161 -6.26 45.97 -0.77
N ASN A 162 -7.46 46.03 -1.36
CA ASN A 162 -7.68 46.87 -2.53
C ASN A 162 -7.70 48.37 -2.17
N GLN A 163 -8.10 48.73 -0.95
CA GLN A 163 -7.93 50.09 -0.45
C GLN A 163 -6.45 50.46 -0.37
N LYS A 164 -5.57 49.59 0.16
CA LYS A 164 -4.11 49.82 0.16
C LYS A 164 -3.53 49.99 -1.25
N ILE A 165 -4.02 49.19 -2.20
CA ILE A 165 -3.66 49.31 -3.62
C ILE A 165 -4.06 50.68 -4.17
N ILE A 166 -5.30 51.12 -3.91
CA ILE A 166 -5.81 52.41 -4.38
C ILE A 166 -5.07 53.58 -3.75
N ASP A 167 -4.87 53.56 -2.44
CA ASP A 167 -4.16 54.61 -1.70
C ASP A 167 -2.76 54.79 -2.26
N PHE A 168 -2.05 53.67 -2.45
CA PHE A 168 -0.72 53.68 -3.05
C PHE A 168 -0.74 54.18 -4.50
N TYR A 169 -1.68 53.70 -5.32
CA TYR A 169 -1.81 54.12 -6.71
C TYR A 169 -2.06 55.63 -6.85
N ASN A 170 -2.82 56.23 -5.93
CA ASN A 170 -3.14 57.66 -5.97
C ASN A 170 -1.90 58.56 -5.88
N HIS A 171 -0.87 58.16 -5.13
CA HIS A 171 0.38 58.95 -5.02
C HIS A 171 1.56 58.37 -5.82
N ALA A 172 1.54 57.08 -6.18
CA ALA A 172 2.61 56.41 -6.92
C ALA A 172 2.21 55.98 -8.36
N GLY A 173 1.09 56.48 -8.90
CA GLY A 173 0.49 56.02 -10.17
C GLY A 173 1.41 56.04 -11.41
N ASN A 174 2.41 56.92 -11.44
CA ASN A 174 3.43 56.95 -12.51
C ASN A 174 4.34 55.71 -12.53
N TYR A 175 4.50 55.05 -11.38
CA TYR A 175 5.28 53.83 -11.18
C TYR A 175 4.39 52.58 -11.13
N CYS A 176 3.07 52.73 -11.19
CA CYS A 176 2.12 51.64 -11.04
C CYS A 176 1.40 51.30 -12.34
N LEU A 177 1.09 50.01 -12.54
CA LEU A 177 0.12 49.54 -13.51
C LEU A 177 -0.93 48.74 -12.74
N LEU A 178 -2.16 49.25 -12.65
CA LEU A 178 -3.30 48.58 -12.03
C LEU A 178 -4.05 47.80 -13.11
N THR A 179 -4.39 46.53 -12.91
CA THR A 179 -5.10 45.76 -13.94
C THR A 179 -5.93 44.61 -13.36
N ASN A 180 -7.02 44.27 -14.04
CA ASN A 180 -7.84 43.11 -13.73
C ASN A 180 -7.20 41.83 -14.30
N ILE A 181 -7.20 40.75 -13.51
CA ILE A 181 -6.69 39.45 -13.97
C ILE A 181 -7.37 38.96 -15.26
N GLN A 182 -8.67 39.18 -15.45
CA GLN A 182 -9.38 38.74 -16.66
C GLN A 182 -8.89 39.49 -17.90
N THR A 183 -8.57 40.78 -17.76
CA THR A 183 -7.99 41.58 -18.84
C THR A 183 -6.60 41.05 -19.23
N ILE A 184 -5.78 40.65 -18.25
CA ILE A 184 -4.48 40.01 -18.52
C ILE A 184 -4.68 38.70 -19.29
N ILE A 185 -5.59 37.83 -18.84
CA ILE A 185 -5.85 36.52 -19.45
C ILE A 185 -6.27 36.67 -20.92
N ASN A 186 -7.17 37.61 -21.20
CA ASN A 186 -7.71 37.83 -22.54
C ASN A 186 -6.73 38.55 -23.48
N ASN A 187 -5.81 39.36 -22.93
CA ASN A 187 -4.99 40.30 -23.71
C ASN A 187 -3.48 40.23 -23.37
N GLN A 188 -2.92 39.03 -23.22
CA GLN A 188 -1.54 38.83 -22.72
C GLN A 188 -0.47 39.59 -23.53
N GLN A 189 -0.53 39.55 -24.87
CA GLN A 189 0.44 40.23 -25.73
C GLN A 189 0.39 41.75 -25.55
N VAL A 190 -0.82 42.31 -25.63
CA VAL A 190 -1.08 43.76 -25.48
C VAL A 190 -0.72 44.23 -24.07
N PHE A 191 -0.90 43.38 -23.06
CA PHE A 191 -0.49 43.64 -21.69
C PHE A 191 1.03 43.79 -21.53
N ILE A 192 1.81 42.90 -22.14
CA ILE A 192 3.28 43.03 -22.13
C ILE A 192 3.74 44.28 -22.87
N GLU A 193 3.10 44.63 -23.99
CA GLU A 193 3.38 45.87 -24.72
C GLU A 193 3.11 47.11 -23.86
N ALA A 194 2.00 47.12 -23.12
CA ALA A 194 1.67 48.19 -22.20
C ALA A 194 2.69 48.35 -21.07
N ILE A 195 3.18 47.24 -20.50
CA ILE A 195 4.25 47.24 -19.50
C ILE A 195 5.53 47.83 -20.10
N ASN A 196 5.95 47.34 -21.27
CA ASN A 196 7.15 47.81 -21.96
C ASN A 196 7.07 49.29 -22.29
N GLN A 197 5.91 49.77 -22.76
CA GLN A 197 5.69 51.18 -23.07
C GLN A 197 5.68 52.04 -21.80
N LYS A 198 4.93 51.65 -20.76
CA LYS A 198 4.76 52.45 -19.54
C LYS A 198 6.05 52.50 -18.72
N PHE A 199 6.73 51.37 -18.55
CA PHE A 199 7.90 51.26 -17.69
C PHE A 199 9.23 51.29 -18.44
N LYS A 200 9.21 51.46 -19.76
CA LYS A 200 10.41 51.48 -20.62
C LYS A 200 11.27 50.21 -20.45
N THR A 201 10.61 49.06 -20.38
CA THR A 201 11.23 47.74 -20.26
C THR A 201 11.30 47.03 -21.62
N ASN A 202 12.08 45.95 -21.69
CA ASN A 202 12.26 45.12 -22.87
C ASN A 202 11.86 43.65 -22.59
N PHE A 203 10.63 43.41 -22.10
CA PHE A 203 10.11 42.05 -21.93
C PHE A 203 9.75 41.44 -23.29
N ASN A 204 10.06 40.15 -23.44
CA ASN A 204 9.71 39.37 -24.63
C ASN A 204 8.23 38.99 -24.63
N TYR A 205 7.70 38.64 -25.79
CA TYR A 205 6.34 38.10 -25.85
C TYR A 205 6.26 36.70 -25.22
N PRO A 206 5.18 36.41 -24.47
CA PRO A 206 5.00 35.10 -23.85
C PRO A 206 4.82 34.03 -24.94
N ALA A 207 5.39 32.84 -24.72
CA ALA A 207 5.17 31.69 -25.59
C ALA A 207 3.68 31.28 -25.58
N ALA A 208 3.15 30.82 -26.72
CA ALA A 208 1.81 30.24 -26.76
C ALA A 208 1.78 28.99 -25.85
N ASN A 209 0.83 28.94 -24.91
CA ASN A 209 0.59 27.85 -23.95
C ASN A 209 1.41 27.84 -22.65
N ILE A 210 1.86 28.98 -22.12
CA ILE A 210 2.49 29.03 -20.77
C ILE A 210 1.52 28.60 -19.64
N TYR A 211 0.21 28.61 -19.89
CA TYR A 211 -0.80 28.36 -18.85
C TYR A 211 -2.05 27.65 -19.39
N GLU A 212 -2.73 26.88 -18.53
CA GLU A 212 -3.97 26.16 -18.85
C GLU A 212 -5.21 27.05 -18.57
N PRO A 213 -5.93 27.56 -19.59
CA PRO A 213 -7.05 28.49 -19.40
C PRO A 213 -8.18 27.95 -18.49
N SER A 214 -8.31 26.62 -18.40
CA SER A 214 -9.28 25.91 -17.55
C SER A 214 -9.18 26.29 -16.06
N LEU A 215 -7.99 26.61 -15.56
CA LEU A 215 -7.72 26.93 -14.16
C LEU A 215 -8.25 28.33 -13.73
N PHE A 216 -8.61 29.21 -14.68
CA PHE A 216 -9.31 30.48 -14.40
C PHE A 216 -10.71 30.57 -15.02
N ASN A 217 -11.15 29.57 -15.78
CA ASN A 217 -12.53 29.45 -16.28
C ASN A 217 -13.47 28.99 -15.16
N ASN A 218 -13.58 29.76 -14.09
CA ASN A 218 -14.79 29.74 -13.28
C ASN A 218 -15.83 30.55 -14.05
N GLN A 219 -16.46 29.93 -15.05
CA GLN A 219 -17.73 30.44 -15.56
C GLN A 219 -18.72 30.42 -14.39
N LEU A 220 -18.76 31.51 -13.64
CA LEU A 220 -19.89 31.79 -12.76
C LEU A 220 -21.11 31.76 -13.67
N SER A 221 -22.06 30.87 -13.35
CA SER A 221 -23.27 30.75 -14.15
C SER A 221 -23.96 32.11 -14.22
N ALA A 222 -24.68 32.38 -15.32
CA ALA A 222 -25.41 33.63 -15.50
C ALA A 222 -26.45 33.91 -14.38
N ASP A 223 -26.74 32.93 -13.53
CA ASP A 223 -27.65 33.01 -12.38
C ASP A 223 -26.96 33.12 -11.02
N ASP A 224 -25.67 33.49 -10.99
CA ASP A 224 -24.93 33.53 -9.73
C ASP A 224 -25.37 34.66 -8.79
N HIS A 225 -26.01 34.31 -7.67
CA HIS A 225 -26.48 35.23 -6.64
C HIS A 225 -25.35 35.84 -5.77
N ARG A 226 -24.10 35.38 -5.92
CA ARG A 226 -22.95 35.82 -5.10
C ARG A 226 -22.66 37.32 -5.22
N SER A 227 -22.69 37.88 -6.43
CA SER A 227 -22.50 39.33 -6.64
C SER A 227 -23.60 40.15 -5.98
N THR A 228 -24.85 39.66 -6.06
CA THR A 228 -26.01 40.26 -5.38
C THR A 228 -25.87 40.25 -3.87
N LEU A 229 -25.33 39.17 -3.29
CA LEU A 229 -25.09 39.09 -1.84
C LEU A 229 -24.02 40.08 -1.39
N ILE A 230 -22.94 40.23 -2.16
CA ILE A 230 -21.90 41.23 -1.84
C ILE A 230 -22.47 42.64 -1.96
N ASP A 231 -23.19 42.96 -3.03
CA ASP A 231 -23.81 44.28 -3.21
C ASP A 231 -24.75 44.65 -2.06
N TYR A 232 -25.58 43.70 -1.62
CA TYR A 232 -26.56 43.96 -0.56
C TYR A 232 -25.93 44.17 0.82
N TYR A 233 -24.92 43.36 1.17
CA TYR A 233 -24.33 43.36 2.52
C TYR A 233 -23.08 44.20 2.67
N PHE A 234 -22.35 44.41 1.57
CA PHE A 234 -21.11 45.18 1.48
C PHE A 234 -21.13 46.00 0.18
N PRO A 235 -22.07 46.94 0.02
CA PRO A 235 -22.14 47.79 -1.16
C PRO A 235 -20.81 48.53 -1.42
N GLU A 236 -20.07 48.87 -0.36
CA GLU A 236 -18.73 49.46 -0.46
C GLU A 236 -17.72 48.58 -1.23
N ALA A 237 -17.89 47.25 -1.25
CA ALA A 237 -17.04 46.35 -2.03
C ALA A 237 -17.33 46.44 -3.52
N ILE A 238 -18.60 46.69 -3.89
CA ILE A 238 -18.99 46.97 -5.26
C ILE A 238 -18.48 48.34 -5.70
N GLU A 239 -18.62 49.36 -4.86
CA GLU A 239 -18.07 50.69 -5.12
C GLU A 239 -16.55 50.66 -5.32
N MET A 240 -15.83 49.96 -4.44
CA MET A 240 -14.39 49.74 -4.57
C MET A 240 -14.04 49.00 -5.87
N TYR A 241 -14.82 47.98 -6.25
CA TYR A 241 -14.59 47.26 -7.50
C TYR A 241 -14.78 48.16 -8.74
N GLN A 242 -15.80 49.02 -8.72
CA GLN A 242 -16.02 50.02 -9.78
C GLN A 242 -14.85 51.00 -9.88
N GLU A 243 -14.32 51.42 -8.73
CA GLU A 243 -13.18 52.33 -8.68
C GLU A 243 -11.90 51.68 -9.22
N LEU A 244 -11.64 50.41 -8.89
CA LEU A 244 -10.55 49.64 -9.48
C LEU A 244 -10.73 49.54 -11.00
N GLU A 245 -11.93 49.23 -11.48
CA GLU A 245 -12.26 49.17 -12.91
C GLU A 245 -12.10 50.51 -13.63
N ALA A 246 -12.38 51.63 -12.98
CA ALA A 246 -12.23 52.97 -13.55
C ALA A 246 -10.75 53.39 -13.70
N ARG A 247 -9.89 52.92 -12.80
CA ARG A 247 -8.45 53.26 -12.75
C ARG A 247 -7.55 52.23 -13.43
N SER A 248 -8.07 51.06 -13.76
CA SER A 248 -7.31 49.97 -14.34
C SER A 248 -6.89 50.23 -15.77
N TRP A 249 -5.74 49.65 -16.13
CA TRP A 249 -5.28 49.57 -17.50
C TRP A 249 -6.17 48.62 -18.30
N LYS A 250 -6.51 49.05 -19.51
CA LYS A 250 -7.28 48.30 -20.50
C LYS A 250 -6.63 48.49 -21.88
N PRO A 251 -6.75 47.52 -22.80
CA PRO A 251 -6.39 47.70 -24.20
C PRO A 251 -7.10 48.94 -24.79
N ALA A 252 -6.44 49.64 -25.71
CA ALA A 252 -7.10 50.72 -26.46
C ALA A 252 -8.33 50.14 -27.18
N ASP A 253 -9.48 50.82 -27.03
CA ASP A 253 -10.82 50.47 -27.55
C ASP A 253 -11.72 49.58 -26.68
N GLU A 254 -11.26 49.08 -25.53
CA GLU A 254 -12.10 48.28 -24.61
C GLU A 254 -12.75 49.17 -23.52
N ILE A 255 -14.10 49.28 -23.54
CA ILE A 255 -14.88 49.99 -22.52
C ILE A 255 -14.82 49.19 -21.21
N PRO A 256 -14.75 49.81 -20.02
CA PRO A 256 -14.89 49.09 -18.77
C PRO A 256 -16.06 48.12 -18.76
N ASP A 257 -15.77 46.84 -18.50
CA ASP A 257 -16.80 45.81 -18.42
C ASP A 257 -17.61 46.00 -17.14
N PHE A 258 -18.77 46.64 -17.28
CA PHE A 258 -19.79 46.78 -16.25
C PHE A 258 -20.94 45.79 -16.45
N SER A 259 -20.82 44.78 -17.32
CA SER A 259 -21.88 43.79 -17.57
C SER A 259 -22.25 42.98 -16.32
N TRP A 260 -21.35 42.91 -15.33
CA TRP A 260 -21.63 42.31 -14.04
C TRP A 260 -22.64 43.10 -13.21
N GLN A 261 -22.86 44.40 -13.45
CA GLN A 261 -23.90 45.19 -12.78
C GLN A 261 -25.30 44.68 -13.13
N GLU A 262 -25.52 44.22 -14.37
CA GLU A 262 -26.78 43.62 -14.80
C GLU A 262 -27.09 42.30 -14.07
N LYS A 263 -26.06 41.67 -13.47
CA LYS A 263 -26.20 40.43 -12.68
C LYS A 263 -26.60 40.70 -11.23
N ILE A 264 -26.52 41.94 -10.75
CA ILE A 264 -26.95 42.33 -9.40
C ILE A 264 -28.48 42.46 -9.41
N LYS A 265 -29.16 41.48 -8.79
CA LYS A 265 -30.63 41.44 -8.70
C LYS A 265 -31.08 42.07 -7.37
N SER A 266 -32.24 42.72 -7.30
CA SER A 266 -32.81 43.14 -6.00
C SER A 266 -33.27 41.90 -5.21
N SER A 267 -32.62 41.55 -4.10
CA SER A 267 -32.93 40.31 -3.37
C SER A 267 -33.07 40.49 -1.84
N PRO A 268 -34.03 39.81 -1.16
CA PRO A 268 -34.38 40.01 0.24
C PRO A 268 -33.97 38.83 1.17
N TYR A 269 -32.72 38.36 1.15
CA TYR A 269 -32.30 37.20 1.98
C TYR A 269 -31.51 37.62 3.22
N ARG A 270 -31.88 37.08 4.40
CA ARG A 270 -31.36 37.39 5.76
C ARG A 270 -29.99 36.76 6.10
N ILE A 271 -29.19 37.50 6.88
CA ILE A 271 -28.16 37.22 7.92
C ILE A 271 -27.20 36.00 7.77
N TRP A 272 -27.61 34.85 7.23
CA TRP A 272 -26.80 33.63 7.14
C TRP A 272 -26.20 33.36 5.75
N ALA A 273 -26.39 34.28 4.79
CA ALA A 273 -26.04 34.06 3.39
C ALA A 273 -24.56 33.74 3.13
N PHE A 274 -23.62 34.38 3.84
CA PHE A 274 -22.20 34.09 3.70
C PHE A 274 -21.80 32.76 4.34
N GLN A 275 -22.46 32.37 5.45
CA GLN A 275 -22.27 31.06 6.05
C GLN A 275 -22.79 29.95 5.13
N ASP A 276 -23.96 30.14 4.52
CA ASP A 276 -24.54 29.20 3.57
C ASP A 276 -23.69 29.08 2.31
N TRP A 277 -23.16 30.19 1.79
CA TRP A 277 -22.22 30.19 0.67
C TRP A 277 -20.95 29.39 1.03
N MET A 278 -20.35 29.64 2.18
CA MET A 278 -19.18 28.88 2.62
C MET A 278 -19.49 27.38 2.78
N ASN A 279 -20.62 27.04 3.40
CA ASN A 279 -21.07 25.66 3.57
C ASN A 279 -21.26 24.98 2.20
N LEU A 280 -21.85 25.67 1.23
CA LEU A 280 -22.03 25.17 -0.13
C LEU A 280 -20.68 24.90 -0.80
N CYS A 281 -19.72 25.83 -0.73
CA CYS A 281 -18.37 25.62 -1.25
C CYS A 281 -17.67 24.42 -0.59
N SER A 282 -17.86 24.23 0.71
CA SER A 282 -17.33 23.07 1.43
C SER A 282 -17.90 21.75 0.90
N VAL A 283 -19.23 21.68 0.73
CA VAL A 283 -19.91 20.49 0.18
C VAL A 283 -19.50 20.21 -1.27
N GLU A 284 -19.37 21.25 -2.10
CA GLU A 284 -18.90 21.11 -3.48
C GLU A 284 -17.49 20.51 -3.56
N ASN A 285 -16.57 20.96 -2.69
CA ASN A 285 -15.22 20.40 -2.63
C ASN A 285 -15.19 18.97 -2.10
N GLN A 286 -16.01 18.65 -1.10
CA GLN A 286 -16.16 17.26 -0.63
C GLN A 286 -16.67 16.35 -1.75
N ASN A 287 -17.66 16.81 -2.54
CA ASN A 287 -18.16 16.05 -3.69
C ASN A 287 -17.08 15.84 -4.76
N LYS A 288 -16.26 16.86 -5.07
CA LYS A 288 -15.13 16.71 -6.01
C LYS A 288 -14.11 15.68 -5.53
N ASN A 289 -13.75 15.72 -4.24
CA ASN A 289 -12.80 14.78 -3.66
C ASN A 289 -13.36 13.35 -3.66
N LEU A 290 -14.63 13.17 -3.29
CA LEU A 290 -15.32 11.88 -3.35
C LEU A 290 -15.36 11.33 -4.78
N LEU A 291 -15.62 12.18 -5.79
CA LEU A 291 -15.59 11.75 -7.20
C LEU A 291 -14.19 11.30 -7.64
N ALA A 292 -13.13 12.01 -7.23
CA ALA A 292 -11.75 11.60 -7.52
C ALA A 292 -11.39 10.27 -6.84
N GLU A 293 -11.85 10.07 -5.61
CA GLU A 293 -11.64 8.84 -4.85
C GLU A 293 -12.39 7.65 -5.49
N VAL A 294 -13.62 7.86 -5.96
CA VAL A 294 -14.37 6.86 -6.74
C VAL A 294 -13.61 6.45 -8.00
N GLU A 295 -13.04 7.40 -8.75
CA GLU A 295 -12.27 7.07 -9.96
C GLU A 295 -10.98 6.32 -9.62
N LYS A 296 -10.31 6.69 -8.52
CA LYS A 296 -9.14 5.96 -8.01
C LYS A 296 -9.49 4.50 -7.68
N TYR A 297 -10.57 4.26 -6.94
CA TYR A 297 -11.00 2.90 -6.60
C TYR A 297 -11.39 2.09 -7.82
N LYS A 298 -12.02 2.72 -8.81
CA LYS A 298 -12.36 2.09 -10.08
C LYS A 298 -11.12 1.64 -10.86
N ASN A 299 -10.07 2.45 -10.89
CA ASN A 299 -8.79 2.09 -11.51
C ASN A 299 -8.10 0.94 -10.76
N GLN A 300 -8.08 0.97 -9.42
CA GLN A 300 -7.55 -0.13 -8.62
C GLN A 300 -8.32 -1.44 -8.86
N TYR A 301 -9.64 -1.37 -8.93
CA TYR A 301 -10.48 -2.53 -9.23
C TYR A 301 -10.15 -3.13 -10.61
N GLN A 302 -9.99 -2.30 -11.64
CA GLN A 302 -9.60 -2.76 -12.98
C GLN A 302 -8.22 -3.44 -12.97
N GLN A 303 -7.25 -2.87 -12.26
CA GLN A 303 -5.91 -3.45 -12.12
C GLN A 303 -5.96 -4.82 -11.42
N SER A 304 -6.72 -4.94 -10.32
CA SER A 304 -6.89 -6.23 -9.64
C SER A 304 -7.60 -7.28 -10.51
N GLN A 305 -8.52 -6.88 -11.40
CA GLN A 305 -9.13 -7.80 -12.37
C GLN A 305 -8.12 -8.31 -13.41
N LEU A 306 -7.20 -7.46 -13.85
CA LEU A 306 -6.13 -7.85 -14.76
C LEU A 306 -5.16 -8.84 -14.09
N GLU A 307 -4.74 -8.54 -12.86
CA GLU A 307 -3.88 -9.42 -12.07
C GLU A 307 -4.56 -10.77 -11.80
N LEU A 308 -5.83 -10.78 -11.42
CA LEU A 308 -6.61 -12.01 -11.24
C LEU A 308 -6.65 -12.86 -12.51
N THR A 309 -6.77 -12.22 -13.68
CA THR A 309 -6.76 -12.92 -14.97
C THR A 309 -5.39 -13.53 -15.27
N GLN A 310 -4.31 -12.80 -14.98
CA GLN A 310 -2.94 -13.30 -15.12
C GLN A 310 -2.65 -14.46 -14.17
N THR A 311 -3.02 -14.35 -12.90
CA THR A 311 -2.86 -15.44 -11.91
C THR A 311 -3.66 -16.68 -12.30
N LYS A 312 -4.88 -16.51 -12.81
CA LYS A 312 -5.65 -17.65 -13.35
C LYS A 312 -4.91 -18.32 -14.51
N SER A 313 -4.35 -17.56 -15.43
CA SER A 313 -3.55 -18.10 -16.55
C SER A 313 -2.33 -18.88 -16.04
N GLN A 314 -1.59 -18.33 -15.09
CA GLN A 314 -0.43 -18.99 -14.48
C GLN A 314 -0.84 -20.29 -13.77
N LEU A 315 -1.94 -20.28 -13.02
CA LEU A 315 -2.45 -21.46 -12.33
C LEU A 315 -2.86 -22.56 -13.32
N THR A 316 -3.38 -22.18 -14.50
CA THR A 316 -3.69 -23.12 -15.58
C THR A 316 -2.41 -23.74 -16.13
N GLN A 317 -1.37 -22.93 -16.38
CA GLN A 317 -0.07 -23.43 -16.83
C GLN A 317 0.59 -24.37 -15.81
N THR A 318 0.59 -24.00 -14.52
CA THR A 318 1.13 -24.87 -13.46
C THR A 318 0.35 -26.18 -13.35
N ARG A 319 -0.97 -26.15 -13.55
CA ARG A 319 -1.79 -27.36 -13.60
C ARG A 319 -1.36 -28.27 -14.76
N ASP A 320 -1.14 -27.72 -15.95
CA ASP A 320 -0.69 -28.49 -17.11
C ASP A 320 0.71 -29.08 -16.90
N GLU A 321 1.61 -28.33 -16.24
CA GLU A 321 2.94 -28.80 -15.85
C GLU A 321 2.88 -29.94 -14.82
N LEU A 322 1.99 -29.84 -13.82
CA LEU A 322 1.76 -30.91 -12.85
C LEU A 322 1.21 -32.18 -13.50
N GLU A 323 0.31 -32.06 -14.48
CA GLU A 323 -0.22 -33.21 -15.23
C GLU A 323 0.88 -33.90 -16.06
N LYS A 324 1.82 -33.12 -16.61
CA LYS A 324 3.02 -33.65 -17.26
C LYS A 324 3.93 -34.37 -16.28
N TYR A 325 4.19 -33.81 -15.10
CA TYR A 325 5.00 -34.47 -14.07
C TYR A 325 4.34 -35.76 -13.55
N ALA A 326 3.02 -35.76 -13.36
CA ALA A 326 2.29 -36.96 -12.98
C ALA A 326 2.44 -38.08 -14.03
N SER A 327 2.37 -37.74 -15.32
CA SER A 327 2.60 -38.69 -16.42
C SER A 327 4.04 -39.23 -16.43
N GLN A 328 5.03 -38.37 -16.13
CA GLN A 328 6.43 -38.80 -16.02
C GLN A 328 6.66 -39.71 -14.82
N LEU A 329 6.01 -39.44 -13.69
CA LEU A 329 6.09 -40.28 -12.49
C LEU A 329 5.53 -41.67 -12.77
N ASP A 330 4.37 -41.77 -13.41
CA ASP A 330 3.77 -43.05 -13.83
C ASP A 330 4.70 -43.86 -14.76
N THR A 331 5.36 -43.17 -15.69
CA THR A 331 6.37 -43.78 -16.59
C THR A 331 7.60 -44.27 -15.82
N THR A 332 8.02 -43.52 -14.79
CA THR A 332 9.18 -43.88 -13.95
C THR A 332 8.84 -45.06 -13.06
N GLU A 333 7.63 -45.09 -12.49
CA GLU A 333 7.13 -46.19 -11.65
C GLU A 333 7.02 -47.49 -12.45
N THR A 334 6.51 -47.42 -13.68
CA THR A 334 6.50 -48.58 -14.60
C THR A 334 7.90 -49.05 -14.96
N THR A 335 8.84 -48.14 -15.19
CA THR A 335 10.25 -48.49 -15.46
C THR A 335 10.91 -49.14 -14.24
N LEU A 336 10.66 -48.61 -13.04
CA LEU A 336 11.17 -49.16 -11.78
C LEU A 336 10.65 -50.57 -11.53
N LEU A 337 9.35 -50.81 -11.80
CA LEU A 337 8.75 -52.13 -11.68
C LEU A 337 9.43 -53.13 -12.64
N GLU A 338 9.77 -52.71 -13.85
CA GLU A 338 10.47 -53.56 -14.82
C GLU A 338 11.92 -53.84 -14.39
N SER A 339 12.64 -52.84 -13.87
CA SER A 339 13.97 -53.03 -13.28
C SER A 339 13.94 -53.95 -12.05
N GLN A 340 12.91 -53.88 -11.20
CA GLN A 340 12.73 -54.79 -10.07
C GLN A 340 12.52 -56.24 -10.53
N LYS A 341 11.75 -56.47 -11.60
CA LYS A 341 11.62 -57.81 -12.20
C LYS A 341 12.95 -58.33 -12.72
N GLN A 342 13.75 -57.48 -13.36
CA GLN A 342 15.09 -57.85 -13.85
C GLN A 342 16.06 -58.18 -12.70
N LEU A 343 16.01 -57.41 -11.61
CA LEU A 343 16.80 -57.67 -10.41
C LEU A 343 16.43 -59.03 -9.82
N HIS A 344 15.14 -59.32 -9.66
CA HIS A 344 14.68 -60.59 -9.12
C HIS A 344 15.07 -61.78 -10.00
N HIS A 345 15.03 -61.61 -11.34
CA HIS A 345 15.55 -62.61 -12.26
C HIS A 345 17.05 -62.85 -12.06
N THR A 346 17.83 -61.78 -11.86
CA THR A 346 19.28 -61.86 -11.64
C THR A 346 19.61 -62.53 -10.30
N GLU A 347 18.86 -62.22 -9.23
CA GLU A 347 18.97 -62.89 -7.93
C GLU A 347 18.70 -64.38 -8.04
N THR A 348 17.68 -64.78 -8.82
CA THR A 348 17.37 -66.20 -9.07
C THR A 348 18.53 -66.92 -9.76
N VAL A 349 19.12 -66.29 -10.79
CA VAL A 349 20.30 -66.84 -11.49
C VAL A 349 21.52 -66.92 -10.56
N LEU A 350 21.68 -65.96 -9.64
CA LEU A 350 22.75 -65.96 -8.65
C LEU A 350 22.58 -67.11 -7.63
N GLU A 351 21.35 -67.37 -7.18
CA GLU A 351 21.05 -68.50 -6.30
C GLU A 351 21.30 -69.85 -7.00
N GLU A 352 20.94 -69.99 -8.27
CA GLU A 352 21.26 -71.18 -9.07
C GLU A 352 22.77 -71.38 -9.21
N THR A 353 23.53 -70.32 -9.48
CA THR A 353 25.00 -70.40 -9.58
C THR A 353 25.65 -70.69 -8.23
N GLN A 354 25.17 -70.11 -7.12
CA GLN A 354 25.62 -70.45 -5.77
C GLN A 354 25.31 -71.92 -5.41
N SER A 355 24.15 -72.44 -5.82
CA SER A 355 23.79 -73.85 -5.65
C SER A 355 24.70 -74.79 -6.44
N GLN A 356 25.11 -74.39 -7.66
CA GLN A 356 26.13 -75.13 -8.42
C GLN A 356 27.53 -75.04 -7.77
N LEU A 357 27.90 -73.89 -7.19
CA LEU A 357 29.18 -73.71 -6.50
C LEU A 357 29.27 -74.59 -5.23
N LYS A 358 28.18 -74.75 -4.49
CA LYS A 358 28.09 -75.67 -3.33
C LYS A 358 28.28 -77.15 -3.71
N LYS A 359 28.14 -77.54 -4.98
CA LYS A 359 28.48 -78.91 -5.44
C LYS A 359 30.00 -79.13 -5.58
N VAL A 360 30.82 -78.08 -5.60
CA VAL A 360 32.30 -78.15 -5.63
C VAL A 360 32.91 -78.33 -4.22
N GLU A 361 32.08 -78.21 -3.17
CA GLU A 361 32.44 -78.37 -1.75
C GLU A 361 32.87 -79.82 -1.37
N HIS A 362 32.81 -80.77 -2.31
CA HIS A 362 33.32 -82.14 -2.17
C HIS A 362 34.85 -82.25 -2.28
N ILE A 363 35.54 -81.18 -2.69
CA ILE A 363 37.00 -81.15 -2.77
C ILE A 363 37.62 -80.81 -1.40
N GLN A 364 36.94 -80.02 -0.56
CA GLN A 364 37.41 -79.59 0.76
C GLN A 364 37.42 -80.74 1.78
N THR A 365 36.38 -81.58 1.80
CA THR A 365 36.28 -82.75 2.69
C THR A 365 37.34 -83.81 2.42
N ARG A 366 37.87 -83.87 1.19
CA ARG A 366 38.97 -84.77 0.83
C ARG A 366 40.34 -84.24 1.24
N PHE A 367 40.51 -82.91 1.34
CA PHE A 367 41.72 -82.29 1.90
C PHE A 367 41.79 -82.45 3.42
N ASP A 368 40.68 -82.23 4.14
CA ASP A 368 40.64 -82.39 5.60
C ASP A 368 40.93 -83.84 6.06
N GLN A 369 40.56 -84.83 5.23
CA GLN A 369 40.86 -86.24 5.50
C GLN A 369 42.36 -86.53 5.40
N ILE A 370 43.04 -85.97 4.39
CA ILE A 370 44.49 -86.13 4.19
C ILE A 370 45.27 -85.39 5.31
N GLU A 371 44.79 -84.23 5.75
CA GLU A 371 45.42 -83.47 6.83
C GLU A 371 45.32 -84.18 8.19
N LYS A 372 44.20 -84.87 8.47
CA LYS A 372 44.06 -85.71 9.67
C LYS A 372 44.99 -86.92 9.67
N GLU A 373 45.15 -87.61 8.54
CA GLU A 373 46.08 -88.75 8.43
C GLU A 373 47.52 -88.30 8.67
N LEU A 374 47.90 -87.11 8.20
CA LEU A 374 49.23 -86.52 8.40
C LEU A 374 49.53 -86.19 9.88
N ILE A 375 48.54 -85.63 10.60
CA ILE A 375 48.69 -85.31 12.03
C ILE A 375 48.83 -86.60 12.87
N GLN A 376 48.09 -87.66 12.52
CA GLN A 376 48.18 -88.96 13.18
C GLN A 376 49.60 -89.56 13.05
N THR A 377 50.16 -89.59 11.83
CA THR A 377 51.52 -90.13 11.59
C THR A 377 52.59 -89.32 12.32
N LYS A 378 52.40 -88.01 12.44
CA LYS A 378 53.32 -87.12 13.14
C LYS A 378 53.33 -87.36 14.66
N SER A 379 52.19 -87.74 15.24
CA SER A 379 52.11 -88.08 16.68
C SER A 379 52.79 -89.42 17.00
N GLU A 380 52.64 -90.43 16.13
CA GLU A 380 53.27 -91.74 16.28
C GLU A 380 54.80 -91.64 16.21
N LEU A 381 55.32 -90.73 15.37
CA LEU A 381 56.74 -90.43 15.27
C LEU A 381 57.30 -89.81 16.57
N HIS A 382 56.57 -88.89 17.22
CA HIS A 382 57.01 -88.30 18.49
C HIS A 382 57.00 -89.30 19.64
N GLN A 383 56.07 -90.26 19.63
CA GLN A 383 56.05 -91.32 20.64
C GLN A 383 57.25 -92.27 20.49
N THR A 384 57.62 -92.67 19.27
CA THR A 384 58.83 -93.48 19.03
C THR A 384 60.12 -92.71 19.37
N GLN A 385 60.13 -91.39 19.21
CA GLN A 385 61.26 -90.54 19.60
C GLN A 385 61.45 -90.48 21.13
N GLY A 386 60.36 -90.58 21.92
CA GLY A 386 60.42 -90.66 23.38
C GLY A 386 60.97 -91.99 23.91
N GLU A 387 60.59 -93.11 23.28
CA GLU A 387 61.12 -94.44 23.62
C GLU A 387 62.63 -94.56 23.33
N LEU A 388 63.13 -93.88 22.28
CA LEU A 388 64.55 -93.87 21.93
C LEU A 388 65.42 -93.19 22.98
N VAL A 389 64.95 -92.07 23.57
CA VAL A 389 65.67 -91.35 24.63
C VAL A 389 65.74 -92.17 25.92
N GLN A 390 64.70 -92.97 26.20
CA GLN A 390 64.67 -93.86 27.36
C GLN A 390 65.64 -95.05 27.21
N ASN A 391 65.76 -95.60 25.98
CA ASN A 391 66.77 -96.62 25.66
C ASN A 391 68.22 -96.08 25.72
N GLN A 392 68.45 -94.82 25.35
CA GLN A 392 69.77 -94.18 25.46
C GLN A 392 70.25 -94.06 26.91
N SER A 393 69.33 -93.86 27.87
CA SER A 393 69.66 -93.84 29.31
C SER A 393 70.06 -95.21 29.86
N GLN A 394 69.48 -96.31 29.35
CA GLN A 394 69.84 -97.67 29.78
C GLN A 394 71.16 -98.15 29.16
N LEU A 395 71.49 -97.67 27.94
CA LEU A 395 72.75 -97.95 27.25
C LEU A 395 73.98 -97.37 27.98
N HIS A 396 73.82 -96.21 28.63
CA HIS A 396 74.93 -95.57 29.35
C HIS A 396 75.33 -96.36 30.60
N GLN A 397 74.37 -97.00 31.26
CA GLN A 397 74.61 -97.90 32.41
C GLN A 397 75.31 -99.20 31.98
N THR A 398 75.14 -99.64 30.72
CA THR A 398 75.88 -100.78 30.12
C THR A 398 77.26 -100.39 29.58
N GLN A 399 77.52 -99.10 29.32
CA GLN A 399 78.83 -98.60 28.89
C GLN A 399 79.88 -98.61 30.00
N GLU A 400 79.48 -98.47 31.28
CA GLU A 400 80.40 -98.69 32.42
C GLU A 400 80.81 -100.17 32.55
N GLU A 401 79.96 -101.13 32.15
CA GLU A 401 80.33 -102.54 32.08
C GLU A 401 81.25 -102.86 30.88
N LEU A 402 81.19 -102.07 29.80
CA LEU A 402 81.94 -102.31 28.55
C LEU A 402 83.42 -101.91 28.64
N GLU A 403 83.82 -101.06 29.60
CA GLU A 403 85.25 -100.81 29.90
C GLU A 403 85.96 -102.09 30.37
N GLN A 404 85.24 -103.08 30.92
CA GLN A 404 85.79 -104.41 31.19
C GLN A 404 86.06 -105.23 29.90
N PHE A 405 85.45 -104.87 28.76
CA PHE A 405 85.56 -105.60 27.48
C PHE A 405 86.61 -105.06 26.52
N THR A 406 87.10 -103.83 26.71
CA THR A 406 88.24 -103.25 25.96
C THR A 406 89.51 -104.12 26.08
N TYR A 407 89.56 -104.97 27.10
CA TYR A 407 90.49 -106.08 27.30
C TYR A 407 90.39 -107.22 26.26
N ARG A 408 89.41 -107.20 25.35
CA ARG A 408 89.18 -108.21 24.30
C ARG A 408 89.50 -107.76 22.87
N LEU A 409 90.20 -106.63 22.73
CA LEU A 409 91.59 -106.71 22.29
C LEU A 409 91.85 -107.39 20.93
N GLN A 410 92.42 -106.60 20.04
CA GLN A 410 93.48 -107.02 19.11
C GLN A 410 93.16 -108.14 18.10
N GLN A 411 91.90 -108.58 17.95
CA GLN A 411 91.67 -109.82 17.20
C GLN A 411 91.56 -109.68 15.68
N THR A 412 91.08 -108.61 15.03
CA THR A 412 90.81 -108.78 13.58
C THR A 412 90.81 -107.57 12.67
N GLU A 413 91.91 -106.84 12.74
CA GLU A 413 92.49 -105.95 11.74
C GLU A 413 92.69 -106.56 10.31
N SER A 414 91.90 -107.57 9.88
CA SER A 414 92.19 -108.40 8.69
C SER A 414 91.26 -108.19 7.48
N VAL A 415 90.18 -107.40 7.54
CA VAL A 415 89.13 -107.43 6.48
C VAL A 415 89.18 -106.25 5.49
N TRP A 416 90.02 -105.24 5.70
CA TRP A 416 90.15 -104.02 4.88
C TRP A 416 90.59 -104.21 3.40
N GLN A 417 91.03 -105.38 2.92
CA GLN A 417 91.74 -105.49 1.62
C GLN A 417 90.91 -105.80 0.34
N LYS A 418 89.59 -106.08 0.38
CA LYS A 418 88.94 -106.80 -0.75
C LYS A 418 88.20 -106.02 -1.86
N SER A 419 87.86 -104.73 -1.76
CA SER A 419 86.83 -104.17 -2.68
C SER A 419 87.30 -103.17 -3.75
N GLN A 420 88.62 -103.03 -3.97
CA GLN A 420 89.21 -101.99 -4.83
C GLN A 420 89.10 -102.22 -6.37
N SER A 421 88.46 -103.28 -6.90
CA SER A 421 88.72 -103.75 -8.28
C SER A 421 87.64 -103.55 -9.36
N GLN A 422 86.58 -102.76 -9.15
CA GLN A 422 85.41 -102.73 -10.08
C GLN A 422 85.22 -101.42 -10.86
N VAL A 423 86.13 -100.44 -10.77
CA VAL A 423 85.94 -99.11 -11.38
C VAL A 423 86.34 -99.00 -12.87
N GLU A 424 87.21 -99.84 -13.43
CA GLU A 424 87.88 -99.53 -14.72
C GLU A 424 87.24 -100.03 -16.04
N LYS A 425 86.20 -100.90 -16.04
CA LYS A 425 85.87 -101.67 -17.26
C LYS A 425 84.78 -101.13 -18.20
N THR A 426 83.99 -100.14 -17.80
CA THR A 426 82.80 -99.75 -18.58
C THR A 426 82.87 -98.38 -19.24
N GLU A 427 84.06 -97.76 -19.23
CA GLU A 427 84.34 -96.43 -19.80
C GLU A 427 84.39 -96.40 -21.35
N VAL A 428 84.58 -97.53 -22.05
CA VAL A 428 84.87 -97.54 -23.50
C VAL A 428 83.67 -97.93 -24.39
N LEU A 429 82.59 -98.49 -23.83
CA LEU A 429 81.34 -98.77 -24.57
C LEU A 429 80.38 -97.57 -24.66
N LEU A 430 80.83 -96.42 -24.14
CA LEU A 430 80.23 -95.10 -24.29
C LEU A 430 80.08 -94.66 -25.76
N GLU A 431 81.12 -94.77 -26.60
CA GLU A 431 81.18 -93.85 -27.76
C GLU A 431 80.23 -94.13 -28.93
N LYS A 432 79.74 -95.35 -29.13
CA LYS A 432 78.95 -95.68 -30.34
C LYS A 432 77.44 -95.49 -30.16
N SER A 433 76.92 -95.79 -28.96
CA SER A 433 75.51 -95.62 -28.57
C SER A 433 75.10 -94.15 -28.51
N GLU A 434 76.05 -93.25 -28.22
CA GLU A 434 75.85 -91.80 -28.15
C GLU A 434 75.43 -91.16 -29.49
N SER A 435 75.67 -91.80 -30.64
CA SER A 435 75.29 -91.23 -31.95
C SER A 435 73.79 -91.30 -32.25
N GLN A 436 73.08 -92.33 -31.78
CA GLN A 436 71.62 -92.48 -31.99
C GLN A 436 70.79 -91.67 -30.97
N ASN A 437 71.31 -91.42 -29.76
CA ASN A 437 70.65 -90.65 -28.71
C ASN A 437 70.53 -89.14 -29.04
N LYS A 438 71.42 -88.60 -29.90
CA LYS A 438 71.38 -87.18 -30.32
C LYS A 438 70.14 -86.82 -31.15
N GLN A 439 69.54 -87.76 -31.88
CA GLN A 439 68.36 -87.48 -32.71
C GLN A 439 67.06 -87.43 -31.88
N THR A 440 66.94 -88.27 -30.85
CA THR A 440 65.77 -88.31 -29.95
C THR A 440 65.74 -87.12 -28.98
N GLN A 441 66.91 -86.59 -28.60
CA GLN A 441 67.00 -85.35 -27.81
C GLN A 441 66.42 -84.12 -28.53
N ALA A 442 66.39 -84.09 -29.87
CA ALA A 442 65.87 -82.95 -30.63
C ALA A 442 64.33 -82.83 -30.57
N GLU A 443 63.60 -83.95 -30.55
CA GLU A 443 62.14 -83.95 -30.40
C GLU A 443 61.69 -83.67 -28.96
N LEU A 444 62.45 -84.14 -27.96
CA LEU A 444 62.23 -83.78 -26.55
C LEU A 444 62.41 -82.26 -26.30
N GLY A 445 63.29 -81.60 -27.06
CA GLY A 445 63.50 -80.15 -27.00
C GLY A 445 62.25 -79.34 -27.36
N LYS A 446 61.45 -79.79 -28.33
CA LYS A 446 60.19 -79.13 -28.73
C LYS A 446 59.11 -79.25 -27.64
N VAL A 447 59.02 -80.41 -26.98
CA VAL A 447 58.08 -80.61 -25.87
C VAL A 447 58.49 -79.79 -24.64
N LYS A 448 59.79 -79.67 -24.35
CA LYS A 448 60.31 -78.78 -23.30
C LYS A 448 60.00 -77.31 -23.58
N HIS A 449 60.11 -76.85 -24.83
CA HIS A 449 59.80 -75.47 -25.19
C HIS A 449 58.33 -75.12 -24.93
N ASN A 450 57.39 -76.00 -25.31
CA ASN A 450 55.96 -75.81 -25.04
C ASN A 450 55.64 -75.87 -23.53
N LEU A 451 56.36 -76.70 -22.76
CA LEU A 451 56.22 -76.74 -21.30
C LEU A 451 56.67 -75.41 -20.66
N TYR A 452 57.80 -74.83 -21.11
CA TYR A 452 58.27 -73.53 -20.63
C TYR A 452 57.34 -72.39 -21.05
N GLU A 453 56.77 -72.45 -22.25
CA GLU A 453 55.79 -71.45 -22.71
C GLU A 453 54.49 -71.52 -21.88
N THR A 454 54.08 -72.73 -21.47
CA THR A 454 52.91 -72.94 -20.61
C THR A 454 53.20 -72.52 -19.16
N GLN A 455 54.40 -72.79 -18.63
CA GLN A 455 54.85 -72.26 -17.33
C GLN A 455 54.96 -70.73 -17.33
N ALA A 456 55.41 -70.11 -18.42
CA ALA A 456 55.45 -68.66 -18.55
C ALA A 456 54.04 -68.06 -18.58
N LYS A 457 53.08 -68.68 -19.29
CA LYS A 457 51.66 -68.27 -19.26
C LYS A 457 51.02 -68.46 -17.88
N LEU A 458 51.37 -69.55 -17.18
CA LEU A 458 50.93 -69.77 -15.79
C LEU A 458 51.51 -68.72 -14.83
N LYS A 459 52.78 -68.33 -15.02
CA LYS A 459 53.44 -67.24 -14.26
C LYS A 459 52.79 -65.89 -14.53
N VAL A 460 52.39 -65.61 -15.78
CA VAL A 460 51.64 -64.40 -16.15
C VAL A 460 50.26 -64.39 -15.51
N CYS A 461 49.51 -65.51 -15.55
CA CYS A 461 48.23 -65.61 -14.85
C CYS A 461 48.38 -65.50 -13.32
N GLN A 462 49.43 -66.09 -12.73
CA GLN A 462 49.72 -65.92 -11.29
C GLN A 462 50.03 -64.46 -10.95
N ASN A 463 50.83 -63.78 -11.78
CA ASN A 463 51.13 -62.37 -11.57
C ASN A 463 49.88 -61.49 -11.77
N GLN A 464 49.00 -61.81 -12.72
CA GLN A 464 47.72 -61.11 -12.91
C GLN A 464 46.75 -61.35 -11.76
N LEU A 465 46.70 -62.58 -11.22
CA LEU A 465 45.91 -62.90 -10.04
C LEU A 465 46.46 -62.17 -8.81
N HIS A 466 47.78 -62.10 -8.65
CA HIS A 466 48.42 -61.36 -7.56
C HIS A 466 48.19 -59.86 -7.70
N GLN A 467 48.25 -59.31 -8.91
CA GLN A 467 47.91 -57.92 -9.19
C GLN A 467 46.44 -57.63 -8.88
N THR A 468 45.52 -58.53 -9.25
CA THR A 468 44.09 -58.35 -8.97
C THR A 468 43.82 -58.46 -7.46
N GLN A 469 44.60 -59.28 -6.74
CA GLN A 469 44.52 -59.39 -5.29
C GLN A 469 45.09 -58.15 -4.60
N GLU A 470 46.23 -57.62 -5.05
CA GLU A 470 46.76 -56.32 -4.60
C GLU A 470 45.78 -55.17 -4.91
N ASP A 471 45.17 -55.14 -6.10
CA ASP A 471 44.19 -54.11 -6.47
C ASP A 471 42.90 -54.22 -5.62
N TRP A 472 42.49 -55.43 -5.25
CA TRP A 472 41.36 -55.67 -4.34
C TRP A 472 41.70 -55.28 -2.91
N GLU A 473 42.90 -55.62 -2.42
CA GLU A 473 43.40 -55.19 -1.11
C GLU A 473 43.57 -53.66 -1.05
N ASP A 474 44.06 -53.02 -2.11
CA ASP A 474 44.15 -51.56 -2.24
C ASP A 474 42.76 -50.91 -2.29
N SER A 475 41.78 -51.59 -2.92
CA SER A 475 40.37 -51.16 -2.90
C SER A 475 39.74 -51.31 -1.52
N GLN A 476 40.06 -52.37 -0.76
CA GLN A 476 39.64 -52.55 0.63
C GLN A 476 40.26 -51.51 1.56
N VAL A 477 41.55 -51.18 1.36
CA VAL A 477 42.23 -50.10 2.09
C VAL A 477 41.61 -48.75 1.76
N LYS A 478 41.25 -48.48 0.50
CA LYS A 478 40.50 -47.27 0.12
C LYS A 478 39.10 -47.23 0.72
N LEU A 479 38.41 -48.36 0.81
CA LEU A 479 37.10 -48.46 1.47
C LEU A 479 37.20 -48.19 2.97
N MET A 480 38.18 -48.77 3.67
CA MET A 480 38.47 -48.47 5.08
C MET A 480 38.92 -47.01 5.28
N ALA A 481 39.69 -46.44 4.34
CA ALA A 481 40.07 -45.03 4.39
C ALA A 481 38.86 -44.10 4.17
N ASN A 482 37.92 -44.49 3.31
CA ASN A 482 36.66 -43.77 3.11
C ASN A 482 35.73 -43.90 4.31
N GLU A 483 35.61 -45.07 4.94
CA GLU A 483 34.87 -45.24 6.20
C GLU A 483 35.49 -44.41 7.33
N LYS A 484 36.82 -44.38 7.44
CA LYS A 484 37.52 -43.54 8.41
C LYS A 484 37.33 -42.05 8.13
N SER A 485 37.32 -41.66 6.85
CA SER A 485 37.01 -40.28 6.44
C SER A 485 35.55 -39.92 6.73
N LEU A 486 34.62 -40.87 6.55
CA LEU A 486 33.20 -40.69 6.87
C LEU A 486 33.00 -40.54 8.39
N GLN A 487 33.70 -41.34 9.19
CA GLN A 487 33.74 -41.17 10.66
C GLN A 487 34.33 -39.82 11.06
N GLN A 488 35.40 -39.37 10.40
CA GLN A 488 35.98 -38.03 10.62
C GLN A 488 35.00 -36.92 10.25
N TYR A 489 34.27 -37.05 9.13
CA TYR A 489 33.24 -36.09 8.77
C TYR A 489 32.08 -36.08 9.76
N GLN A 490 31.72 -37.25 10.32
CA GLN A 490 30.67 -37.35 11.32
C GLN A 490 31.10 -36.77 12.67
N GLU A 491 32.36 -36.93 13.05
CA GLU A 491 32.96 -36.30 14.22
C GLU A 491 33.14 -34.78 14.03
N GLN A 492 33.48 -34.32 12.82
CA GLN A 492 33.43 -32.91 12.46
C GLN A 492 32.01 -32.34 12.51
N LEU A 493 31.01 -33.10 12.05
CA LEU A 493 29.61 -32.68 12.13
C LEU A 493 29.17 -32.51 13.58
N ASN A 494 29.50 -33.46 14.46
CA ASN A 494 29.23 -33.37 15.89
C ASN A 494 29.96 -32.20 16.55
N ASN A 495 31.21 -31.94 16.15
CA ASN A 495 31.96 -30.77 16.62
C ASN A 495 31.32 -29.45 16.15
N VAL A 496 30.86 -29.38 14.90
CA VAL A 496 30.13 -28.22 14.36
C VAL A 496 28.79 -28.04 15.07
N GLU A 497 28.05 -29.11 15.37
CA GLU A 497 26.84 -29.04 16.20
C GLU A 497 27.14 -28.54 17.61
N THR A 498 28.24 -29.00 18.22
CA THR A 498 28.69 -28.55 19.54
C THR A 498 29.15 -27.08 19.50
N GLU A 499 29.86 -26.66 18.45
CA GLU A 499 30.26 -25.27 18.22
C GLU A 499 29.06 -24.37 17.93
N LEU A 500 28.03 -24.88 17.25
CA LEU A 500 26.78 -24.18 17.01
C LEU A 500 26.00 -24.02 18.32
N GLU A 501 25.98 -25.04 19.18
CA GLU A 501 25.34 -25.00 20.49
C GLU A 501 26.10 -24.10 21.48
N ASN A 502 27.43 -24.08 21.40
CA ASN A 502 28.29 -23.11 22.11
C ASN A 502 28.09 -21.70 21.58
N SER A 503 28.00 -21.51 20.26
CA SER A 503 27.72 -20.21 19.63
C SER A 503 26.32 -19.73 19.99
N HIS A 504 25.34 -20.62 20.09
CA HIS A 504 23.98 -20.31 20.54
C HIS A 504 23.96 -19.93 22.03
N SER A 505 24.76 -20.62 22.85
CA SER A 505 24.93 -20.30 24.28
C SER A 505 25.64 -18.96 24.47
N GLN A 506 26.70 -18.70 23.69
CA GLN A 506 27.37 -17.40 23.63
C GLN A 506 26.40 -16.32 23.15
N LEU A 507 25.59 -16.56 22.11
CA LEU A 507 24.58 -15.60 21.63
C LEU A 507 23.55 -15.29 22.72
N LYS A 508 23.08 -16.29 23.47
CA LYS A 508 22.23 -16.07 24.65
C LYS A 508 22.91 -15.24 25.72
N GLN A 509 24.19 -15.48 25.97
CA GLN A 509 24.99 -14.68 26.89
C GLN A 509 25.16 -13.24 26.38
N THR A 510 25.48 -13.04 25.10
CA THR A 510 25.59 -11.71 24.48
C THR A 510 24.24 -11.00 24.48
N GLN A 511 23.13 -11.73 24.33
CA GLN A 511 21.78 -11.17 24.39
C GLN A 511 21.41 -10.76 25.82
N ALA A 512 21.87 -11.49 26.84
CA ALA A 512 21.74 -11.11 28.24
C ALA A 512 22.63 -9.91 28.60
N GLU A 513 23.88 -9.89 28.12
CA GLU A 513 24.81 -8.77 28.24
C GLU A 513 24.30 -7.53 27.52
N LEU A 514 23.65 -7.69 26.35
CA LEU A 514 22.95 -6.63 25.62
C LEU A 514 21.76 -6.09 26.42
N GLY A 515 21.02 -6.98 27.10
CA GLY A 515 19.97 -6.60 28.04
C GLY A 515 20.53 -5.76 29.20
N LEU A 516 21.67 -6.18 29.76
CA LEU A 516 22.38 -5.44 30.81
C LEU A 516 22.92 -4.10 30.30
N THR A 517 23.52 -4.05 29.12
CA THR A 517 24.01 -2.79 28.53
C THR A 517 22.87 -1.87 28.18
N LYS A 518 21.72 -2.39 27.73
CA LYS A 518 20.51 -1.59 27.50
C LYS A 518 19.96 -1.02 28.80
N HIS A 519 20.03 -1.77 29.90
CA HIS A 519 19.67 -1.29 31.23
C HIS A 519 20.63 -0.19 31.70
N ASN A 520 21.94 -0.42 31.60
CA ASN A 520 22.97 0.57 31.92
C ASN A 520 22.90 1.81 31.01
N LEU A 521 22.50 1.66 29.74
CA LEU A 521 22.21 2.76 28.82
C LEU A 521 20.99 3.56 29.25
N CYS A 522 20.01 2.91 29.86
CA CYS A 522 18.85 3.58 30.44
C CYS A 522 19.25 4.35 31.70
N GLU A 523 20.05 3.74 32.58
CA GLU A 523 20.60 4.43 33.75
C GLU A 523 21.50 5.60 33.36
N THR A 524 22.44 5.42 32.42
CA THR A 524 23.27 6.53 31.91
C THR A 524 22.46 7.57 31.15
N ARG A 525 21.36 7.21 30.48
CA ARG A 525 20.43 8.19 29.90
C ARG A 525 19.75 9.01 30.99
N ASP A 526 19.34 8.38 32.08
CA ASP A 526 18.69 9.05 33.20
C ASP A 526 19.72 9.93 33.96
N GLU A 527 20.97 9.48 34.11
CA GLU A 527 22.08 10.32 34.58
C GLU A 527 22.37 11.47 33.61
N LEU A 528 22.28 11.26 32.30
CA LEU A 528 22.51 12.30 31.29
C LEU A 528 21.36 13.33 31.29
N VAL A 529 20.15 12.94 31.66
CA VAL A 529 19.04 13.87 31.95
C VAL A 529 19.35 14.70 33.21
N VAL A 530 19.92 14.09 34.25
CA VAL A 530 20.38 14.81 35.45
C VAL A 530 21.53 15.77 35.10
N TYR A 531 22.52 15.34 34.33
CA TYR A 531 23.62 16.19 33.87
C TYR A 531 23.14 17.29 32.92
N LYS A 532 22.15 17.03 32.07
CA LYS A 532 21.54 18.05 31.20
C LYS A 532 20.78 19.09 32.03
N HIS A 533 20.11 18.68 33.11
CA HIS A 533 19.49 19.60 34.05
C HIS A 533 20.54 20.44 34.81
N GLN A 534 21.64 19.81 35.25
CA GLN A 534 22.77 20.53 35.86
C GLN A 534 23.43 21.49 34.88
N LEU A 535 23.65 21.08 33.62
CA LEU A 535 24.21 21.94 32.57
C LEU A 535 23.29 23.15 32.31
N HIS A 536 21.97 22.94 32.33
CA HIS A 536 21.02 24.04 32.20
C HIS A 536 21.09 25.00 33.38
N GLN A 537 21.21 24.49 34.62
CA GLN A 537 21.44 25.31 35.81
C GLN A 537 22.77 26.07 35.73
N THR A 538 23.85 25.42 35.28
CA THR A 538 25.16 26.08 35.10
C THR A 538 25.09 27.13 33.98
N GLN A 539 24.25 26.92 32.97
CA GLN A 539 24.02 27.88 31.90
C GLN A 539 23.21 29.09 32.38
N GLU A 540 22.18 28.88 33.21
CA GLU A 540 21.47 29.96 33.91
C GLU A 540 22.41 30.75 34.85
N GLU A 541 23.29 30.06 35.58
CA GLU A 541 24.34 30.69 36.39
C GLU A 541 25.34 31.47 35.52
N TRP A 542 25.72 30.94 34.35
CA TRP A 542 26.61 31.61 33.42
C TRP A 542 25.97 32.84 32.78
N GLU A 543 24.68 32.78 32.43
CA GLU A 543 23.88 33.93 31.95
C GLU A 543 23.73 35.00 33.04
N TYR A 544 23.58 34.58 34.31
CA TYR A 544 23.64 35.47 35.46
C TYR A 544 25.02 36.13 35.61
N TYR A 545 26.11 35.37 35.49
CA TYR A 545 27.48 35.92 35.51
C TYR A 545 27.78 36.81 34.30
N GLN A 546 27.25 36.52 33.11
CA GLN A 546 27.36 37.38 31.93
C GLN A 546 26.62 38.70 32.12
N SER A 547 25.44 38.67 32.75
CA SER A 547 24.70 39.87 33.13
C SER A 547 25.48 40.72 34.14
N GLN A 548 26.10 40.07 35.15
CA GLN A 548 27.00 40.75 36.08
C GLN A 548 28.25 41.31 35.40
N LEU A 549 28.80 40.60 34.40
CA LEU A 549 29.97 41.05 33.63
C LEU A 549 29.64 42.23 32.73
N THR A 550 28.46 42.23 32.11
CA THR A 550 27.97 43.37 31.31
C THR A 550 27.65 44.57 32.17
N GLU A 551 27.11 44.37 33.38
CA GLU A 551 26.92 45.45 34.34
C GLU A 551 28.26 46.00 34.85
N SER A 552 29.23 45.14 35.16
CA SER A 552 30.58 45.54 35.54
C SER A 552 31.30 46.26 34.38
N ASN A 553 31.17 45.80 33.14
CA ASN A 553 31.71 46.47 31.95
C ASN A 553 31.02 47.83 31.69
N SER A 554 29.72 47.95 31.94
CA SER A 554 29.00 49.23 31.89
C SER A 554 29.48 50.21 32.96
N GLN A 555 29.78 49.71 34.17
CA GLN A 555 30.43 50.51 35.21
C GLN A 555 31.87 50.90 34.83
N LEU A 556 32.63 49.99 34.21
CA LEU A 556 33.99 50.23 33.75
C LEU A 556 34.01 51.26 32.62
N GLN A 557 33.07 51.20 31.68
CA GLN A 557 32.88 52.19 30.63
C GLN A 557 32.48 53.56 31.21
N LYS A 558 31.66 53.60 32.27
CA LYS A 558 31.38 54.84 33.02
C LYS A 558 32.64 55.37 33.73
N HIS A 559 33.50 54.50 34.23
CA HIS A 559 34.79 54.89 34.81
C HIS A 559 35.78 55.37 33.75
N GLU A 560 35.83 54.75 32.57
CA GLU A 560 36.63 55.19 31.42
C GLU A 560 36.16 56.55 30.92
N GLN A 561 34.85 56.78 30.79
CA GLN A 561 34.32 58.11 30.46
C GLN A 561 34.63 59.16 31.52
N LYS A 562 34.65 58.79 32.81
CA LYS A 562 35.10 59.68 33.90
C LYS A 562 36.61 59.93 33.84
N LEU A 563 37.41 58.93 33.46
CA LEU A 563 38.85 59.04 33.31
C LEU A 563 39.20 59.92 32.11
N GLU A 564 38.52 59.74 30.98
CA GLU A 564 38.65 60.56 29.77
C GLU A 564 38.23 62.02 30.06
N LYS A 565 37.17 62.21 30.85
CA LYS A 565 36.77 63.54 31.32
C LYS A 565 37.84 64.15 32.24
N SER A 566 38.42 63.36 33.15
CA SER A 566 39.50 63.80 34.02
C SER A 566 40.79 64.09 33.24
N GLU A 567 41.11 63.30 32.20
CA GLU A 567 42.23 63.55 31.28
C GLU A 567 42.00 64.81 30.46
N SER A 568 40.77 65.09 30.01
CA SER A 568 40.42 66.34 29.33
C SER A 568 40.55 67.56 30.27
N GLU A 569 40.19 67.41 31.54
CA GLU A 569 40.38 68.44 32.57
C GLU A 569 41.88 68.62 32.89
N LEU A 570 42.66 67.54 32.91
CA LEU A 570 44.12 67.56 33.13
C LEU A 570 44.85 68.15 31.91
N GLN A 571 44.36 67.92 30.70
CA GLN A 571 44.86 68.51 29.46
C GLN A 571 44.54 70.01 29.41
N LYS A 572 43.36 70.42 29.90
CA LYS A 572 43.00 71.83 30.07
C LYS A 572 43.86 72.52 31.14
N THR A 573 44.10 71.86 32.26
CA THR A 573 45.00 72.34 33.33
C THR A 573 46.46 72.42 32.84
N SER A 574 46.87 71.50 31.98
CA SER A 574 48.19 71.51 31.30
C SER A 574 48.30 72.66 30.29
N GLN A 575 47.23 72.97 29.56
CA GLN A 575 47.15 74.13 28.68
C GLN A 575 47.23 75.45 29.45
N GLU A 576 46.50 75.54 30.57
CA GLU A 576 46.59 76.67 31.51
C GLU A 576 48.01 76.78 32.09
N LEU A 577 48.67 75.67 32.44
CA LEU A 577 50.09 75.65 32.87
C LEU A 577 51.04 76.11 31.75
N GLN A 578 50.75 75.81 30.49
CA GLN A 578 51.53 76.23 29.33
C GLN A 578 51.37 77.73 29.04
N GLU A 579 50.18 78.29 29.31
CA GLU A 579 49.93 79.74 29.32
C GLU A 579 50.66 80.44 30.49
N THR A 580 50.68 79.85 31.68
CA THR A 580 51.47 80.37 32.82
C THR A 580 52.98 80.24 32.56
N GLN A 581 53.43 79.20 31.86
CA GLN A 581 54.83 79.01 31.45
C GLN A 581 55.26 79.99 30.36
N SER A 582 54.36 80.39 29.46
CA SER A 582 54.66 81.42 28.46
C SER A 582 54.69 82.82 29.08
N GLN A 583 53.87 83.11 30.10
CA GLN A 583 54.00 84.30 30.94
C GLN A 583 55.31 84.28 31.76
N LEU A 584 55.74 83.12 32.28
CA LEU A 584 57.03 82.95 32.97
C LEU A 584 58.23 83.18 32.02
N ASN A 585 58.15 82.69 30.78
CA ASN A 585 59.19 82.87 29.76
C ASN A 585 59.34 84.34 29.32
N GLN A 586 58.26 85.13 29.40
CA GLN A 586 58.29 86.57 29.15
C GLN A 586 59.02 87.34 30.28
N THR A 587 58.82 86.96 31.54
CA THR A 587 59.64 87.43 32.68
C THR A 587 61.07 86.87 32.69
N GLN A 588 61.32 85.70 32.08
CA GLN A 588 62.66 85.10 31.96
C GLN A 588 63.52 85.77 30.86
N ALA A 589 62.87 86.34 29.84
CA ALA A 589 63.52 87.14 28.78
C ALA A 589 64.07 88.48 29.33
N GLU A 590 63.37 89.08 30.29
CA GLU A 590 63.84 90.27 31.04
C GLU A 590 65.02 89.95 31.99
N LEU A 591 65.24 88.66 32.32
CA LEU A 591 66.36 88.17 33.15
C LEU A 591 67.58 87.72 32.33
N THR A 592 67.43 87.43 31.03
CA THR A 592 68.51 86.89 30.17
C THR A 592 69.46 87.97 29.64
N GLU A 593 69.07 89.24 29.71
CA GLU A 593 69.97 90.38 29.55
C GLU A 593 71.00 90.47 30.69
N SER A 594 70.67 89.92 31.87
CA SER A 594 71.51 89.93 33.07
C SER A 594 72.52 88.77 33.17
N ASN A 595 72.44 87.71 32.34
CA ASN A 595 73.27 86.48 32.49
C ASN A 595 74.27 86.23 31.37
N SER A 596 74.54 87.25 30.55
CA SER A 596 75.70 87.37 29.65
C SER A 596 77.08 87.25 30.35
N GLN A 597 77.10 87.06 31.68
CA GLN A 597 78.29 87.02 32.53
C GLN A 597 78.83 85.62 32.88
N LEU A 598 78.15 84.51 32.56
CA LEU A 598 78.64 83.16 32.92
C LEU A 598 79.16 82.34 31.73
N LYS A 599 80.05 82.99 30.97
CA LYS A 599 80.87 82.42 29.89
C LYS A 599 82.04 81.56 30.43
N GLN A 600 81.89 80.89 31.58
CA GLN A 600 83.04 80.41 32.37
C GLN A 600 83.16 78.89 32.54
N ASN A 601 82.17 78.07 32.16
CA ASN A 601 82.22 76.63 32.46
C ASN A 601 82.47 75.76 31.22
N GLU A 602 83.55 76.08 30.53
CA GLU A 602 84.10 75.40 29.34
C GLU A 602 84.93 74.14 29.68
N THR A 603 84.87 73.56 30.89
CA THR A 603 85.92 72.60 31.32
C THR A 603 85.47 71.14 31.56
N ILE A 604 84.18 70.79 31.52
CA ILE A 604 83.74 69.41 31.87
C ILE A 604 83.24 68.65 30.64
N LEU A 605 84.14 68.58 29.67
CA LEU A 605 84.09 67.73 28.48
C LEU A 605 85.05 66.52 28.60
N GLN A 606 85.52 66.11 29.78
CA GLN A 606 86.65 65.16 29.86
C GLN A 606 86.36 63.71 30.25
N GLN A 607 85.11 63.27 30.51
CA GLN A 607 84.93 62.00 31.23
C GLN A 607 84.12 60.87 30.57
N SER A 608 83.38 61.06 29.48
CA SER A 608 82.45 60.02 29.01
C SER A 608 82.87 59.26 27.73
N GLU A 609 84.08 59.47 27.21
CA GLU A 609 84.53 58.85 25.93
C GLU A 609 85.13 57.42 26.01
N LYS A 610 85.22 56.76 27.18
CA LYS A 610 86.05 55.54 27.30
C LYS A 610 85.40 54.16 27.09
N GLN A 611 84.08 54.02 26.88
CA GLN A 611 83.47 52.67 26.92
C GLN A 611 82.73 52.20 25.65
N LEU A 612 82.74 52.95 24.54
CA LEU A 612 81.84 52.68 23.41
C LEU A 612 82.54 52.14 22.14
N LYS A 613 83.51 51.22 22.30
CA LYS A 613 84.24 50.64 21.14
C LYS A 613 84.25 49.12 21.01
N GLU A 614 83.62 48.35 21.89
CA GLU A 614 83.79 46.87 21.88
C GLU A 614 82.55 46.05 21.47
N ILE A 615 81.38 46.67 21.26
CA ILE A 615 80.13 45.91 20.97
C ILE A 615 79.79 45.82 19.47
N LYS A 616 80.53 46.50 18.58
CA LYS A 616 80.16 46.61 17.15
C LYS A 616 80.66 45.51 16.21
N LYS A 617 81.32 44.45 16.69
CA LYS A 617 81.97 43.45 15.79
C LYS A 617 81.17 42.15 15.53
N ASN A 618 80.13 41.82 16.30
CA ASN A 618 79.45 40.51 16.18
C ASN A 618 78.05 40.54 15.53
N GLN A 619 77.75 41.53 14.68
CA GLN A 619 76.41 41.72 14.11
C GLN A 619 76.24 41.28 12.64
N GLN A 620 77.23 40.60 12.04
CA GLN A 620 77.18 40.16 10.63
C GLN A 620 76.97 38.65 10.40
N GLU A 621 77.04 37.80 11.43
CA GLU A 621 76.83 36.35 11.28
C GLU A 621 75.39 35.88 11.60
N TRP A 622 74.58 36.71 12.27
CA TRP A 622 73.19 36.39 12.65
C TRP A 622 72.17 36.51 11.49
N GLU A 623 72.41 37.39 10.52
CA GLU A 623 71.49 37.66 9.41
C GLU A 623 71.46 36.53 8.35
N LYS A 624 72.54 35.75 8.18
CA LYS A 624 72.58 34.62 7.22
C LYS A 624 71.83 33.37 7.70
N SER A 625 71.70 33.17 9.01
CA SER A 625 70.95 32.03 9.58
C SER A 625 69.43 32.22 9.49
N LYS A 626 68.98 33.49 9.38
CA LYS A 626 67.55 33.86 9.34
C LYS A 626 66.86 33.49 8.01
N SER A 627 67.59 33.42 6.89
CA SER A 627 67.01 33.13 5.57
C SER A 627 66.79 31.63 5.30
N GLN A 628 67.51 30.74 5.99
CA GLN A 628 67.31 29.28 5.90
C GLN A 628 66.14 28.79 6.77
N SER A 629 65.90 29.43 7.92
CA SER A 629 64.71 29.18 8.77
C SER A 629 63.40 29.60 8.08
N HIS A 630 63.42 30.62 7.21
CA HIS A 630 62.22 31.10 6.51
C HIS A 630 61.73 30.15 5.40
N LYS A 631 62.65 29.42 4.74
CA LYS A 631 62.29 28.42 3.71
C LYS A 631 61.66 27.16 4.33
N ALA A 632 62.21 26.68 5.45
CA ALA A 632 61.63 25.55 6.20
C ALA A 632 60.24 25.86 6.78
N LYS A 633 59.97 27.13 7.15
CA LYS A 633 58.66 27.58 7.66
C LYS A 633 57.57 27.70 6.57
N GLN A 634 57.96 27.93 5.31
CA GLN A 634 57.02 27.95 4.18
C GLN A 634 56.68 26.54 3.66
N GLU A 635 57.62 25.60 3.69
CA GLU A 635 57.34 24.20 3.33
C GLU A 635 56.44 23.50 4.37
N LEU A 636 56.63 23.80 5.66
CA LEU A 636 55.78 23.29 6.76
C LEU A 636 54.34 23.83 6.68
N LYS A 637 54.16 25.08 6.22
CA LYS A 637 52.83 25.70 6.02
C LYS A 637 52.10 25.08 4.83
N ARG A 638 52.83 24.64 3.81
CA ARG A 638 52.29 24.00 2.59
C ARG A 638 51.86 22.54 2.84
N THR A 639 52.64 21.80 3.65
CA THR A 639 52.25 20.46 4.11
C THR A 639 51.08 20.50 5.10
N ASN A 640 50.99 21.53 5.95
CA ASN A 640 49.86 21.69 6.87
C ASN A 640 48.54 22.05 6.15
N LEU A 641 48.60 22.80 5.05
CA LEU A 641 47.44 23.08 4.18
C LEU A 641 46.96 21.84 3.44
N GLN A 642 47.85 20.99 2.92
CA GLN A 642 47.48 19.72 2.30
C GLN A 642 46.91 18.71 3.30
N MET A 643 47.38 18.73 4.56
CA MET A 643 46.81 17.91 5.63
C MET A 643 45.41 18.38 6.05
N GLN A 644 45.15 19.69 6.06
CA GLN A 644 43.80 20.24 6.29
C GLN A 644 42.84 19.91 5.15
N GLU A 645 43.31 19.87 3.90
CA GLU A 645 42.51 19.49 2.73
C GLU A 645 42.07 18.01 2.82
N VAL A 646 42.99 17.09 3.15
CA VAL A 646 42.68 15.67 3.39
C VAL A 646 41.82 15.46 4.65
N GLN A 647 42.00 16.28 5.69
CA GLN A 647 41.13 16.26 6.88
C GLN A 647 39.69 16.69 6.55
N THR A 648 39.53 17.64 5.62
CA THR A 648 38.20 18.13 5.18
C THR A 648 37.51 17.09 4.31
N GLU A 649 38.24 16.45 3.37
CA GLU A 649 37.72 15.32 2.57
C GLU A 649 37.36 14.10 3.45
N LEU A 650 38.12 13.84 4.53
CA LEU A 650 37.81 12.78 5.48
C LEU A 650 36.54 13.10 6.30
N VAL A 651 36.35 14.35 6.74
CA VAL A 651 35.14 14.79 7.45
C VAL A 651 33.92 14.73 6.52
N GLU A 652 34.07 15.12 5.26
CA GLU A 652 33.00 15.08 4.27
C GLU A 652 32.60 13.63 3.95
N SER A 653 33.58 12.75 3.76
CA SER A 653 33.37 11.30 3.57
C SER A 653 32.74 10.64 4.81
N ASN A 654 33.14 11.03 6.02
CA ASN A 654 32.54 10.53 7.26
C ASN A 654 31.10 11.03 7.47
N SER A 655 30.79 12.26 7.01
CA SER A 655 29.43 12.80 7.01
C SER A 655 28.53 12.07 6.00
N GLN A 656 29.07 11.70 4.84
CA GLN A 656 28.36 10.88 3.83
C GLN A 656 28.13 9.46 4.37
N LEU A 657 29.10 8.89 5.08
CA LEU A 657 28.95 7.59 5.76
C LEU A 657 27.84 7.65 6.83
N GLN A 658 27.82 8.69 7.69
CA GLN A 658 26.73 8.91 8.66
C GLN A 658 25.37 9.10 7.99
N GLN A 659 25.28 9.84 6.88
CA GLN A 659 24.04 9.99 6.12
C GLN A 659 23.57 8.66 5.53
N THR A 660 24.49 7.85 5.01
CA THR A 660 24.19 6.53 4.45
C THR A 660 23.73 5.55 5.54
N GLU A 661 24.34 5.62 6.72
CA GLU A 661 23.97 4.82 7.89
C GLU A 661 22.59 5.23 8.46
N THR A 662 22.29 6.53 8.43
CA THR A 662 20.97 7.07 8.81
C THR A 662 19.90 6.65 7.80
N LEU A 663 20.18 6.70 6.50
CA LEU A 663 19.30 6.21 5.44
C LEU A 663 19.08 4.69 5.54
N LEU A 664 20.11 3.93 5.90
CA LEU A 664 20.01 2.48 6.14
C LEU A 664 19.13 2.18 7.37
N GLN A 665 19.29 2.92 8.47
CA GLN A 665 18.43 2.79 9.64
C GLN A 665 16.97 3.20 9.34
N GLN A 666 16.77 4.28 8.57
CA GLN A 666 15.44 4.67 8.11
C GLN A 666 14.80 3.60 7.23
N SER A 667 15.54 3.05 6.26
CA SER A 667 15.08 1.95 5.40
C SER A 667 14.76 0.68 6.21
N GLN A 668 15.58 0.33 7.21
CA GLN A 668 15.30 -0.78 8.12
C GLN A 668 14.06 -0.53 9.00
N SER A 669 13.85 0.71 9.46
CA SER A 669 12.66 1.08 10.23
C SER A 669 11.38 1.02 9.38
N GLN A 670 11.45 1.49 8.13
CA GLN A 670 10.37 1.39 7.15
C GLN A 670 10.08 -0.06 6.81
N MET A 671 11.09 -0.90 6.59
CA MET A 671 10.91 -2.33 6.35
C MET A 671 10.23 -3.02 7.54
N LYS A 672 10.57 -2.65 8.77
CA LYS A 672 9.94 -3.17 10.00
C LYS A 672 8.49 -2.72 10.14
N GLN A 673 8.19 -1.47 9.79
CA GLN A 673 6.82 -0.95 9.70
C GLN A 673 6.01 -1.66 8.62
N THR A 674 6.55 -1.81 7.41
CA THR A 674 5.90 -2.53 6.30
C THR A 674 5.62 -3.99 6.67
N LYS A 675 6.55 -4.66 7.36
CA LYS A 675 6.36 -6.05 7.83
C LYS A 675 5.28 -6.16 8.92
N THR A 676 5.12 -5.12 9.73
CA THR A 676 4.05 -5.04 10.75
C THR A 676 2.70 -4.79 10.08
N LEU A 677 2.64 -3.85 9.14
CA LEU A 677 1.46 -3.56 8.34
C LEU A 677 1.01 -4.80 7.52
N LEU A 678 1.96 -5.55 6.96
CA LEU A 678 1.68 -6.79 6.21
C LEU A 678 1.03 -7.86 7.12
N LYS A 679 1.46 -7.93 8.37
CA LYS A 679 0.91 -8.85 9.37
C LYS A 679 -0.49 -8.41 9.83
N GLU A 680 -0.72 -7.11 9.96
CA GLU A 680 -2.05 -6.55 10.21
C GLU A 680 -3.00 -6.80 9.03
N PHE A 681 -2.55 -6.58 7.79
CA PHE A 681 -3.33 -6.92 6.60
C PHE A 681 -3.63 -8.42 6.49
N GLN A 682 -2.67 -9.30 6.80
CA GLN A 682 -2.93 -10.74 6.86
C GLN A 682 -4.00 -11.10 7.90
N ASN A 683 -3.97 -10.47 9.07
CA ASN A 683 -4.98 -10.69 10.10
C ASN A 683 -6.36 -10.16 9.67
N GLN A 684 -6.41 -9.00 9.02
CA GLN A 684 -7.66 -8.44 8.47
C GLN A 684 -8.23 -9.33 7.36
N LEU A 685 -7.39 -9.87 6.47
CA LEU A 685 -7.81 -10.84 5.46
C LEU A 685 -8.38 -12.11 6.10
N TYR A 686 -7.75 -12.63 7.16
CA TYR A 686 -8.26 -13.79 7.89
C TYR A 686 -9.62 -13.52 8.55
N GLN A 687 -9.80 -12.35 9.17
CA GLN A 687 -11.08 -11.95 9.76
C GLN A 687 -12.18 -11.78 8.70
N THR A 688 -11.83 -11.14 7.57
CA THR A 688 -12.75 -10.96 6.44
C THR A 688 -13.16 -12.32 5.85
N ASP A 689 -12.24 -13.27 5.82
CA ASP A 689 -12.52 -14.61 5.30
C ASP A 689 -13.46 -15.41 6.21
N GLU A 690 -13.31 -15.28 7.54
CA GLU A 690 -14.23 -15.85 8.52
C GLU A 690 -15.63 -15.19 8.47
N GLU A 691 -15.70 -13.86 8.30
CA GLU A 691 -16.97 -13.16 8.10
C GLU A 691 -17.67 -13.59 6.81
N ARG A 692 -16.93 -13.75 5.72
CA ARG A 692 -17.44 -14.27 4.45
C ARG A 692 -18.00 -15.68 4.62
N LYS A 693 -17.31 -16.57 5.33
CA LYS A 693 -17.83 -17.92 5.64
C LYS A 693 -19.11 -17.86 6.45
N LYS A 694 -19.19 -16.98 7.45
CA LYS A 694 -20.40 -16.78 8.27
C LYS A 694 -21.58 -16.28 7.43
N GLN A 695 -21.34 -15.30 6.55
CA GLN A 695 -22.36 -14.79 5.63
C GLN A 695 -22.80 -15.86 4.61
N GLN A 696 -21.87 -16.70 4.14
CA GLN A 696 -22.18 -17.81 3.25
C GLN A 696 -23.04 -18.88 3.94
N LEU A 697 -22.77 -19.17 5.21
CA LEU A 697 -23.60 -20.06 6.02
C LEU A 697 -25.02 -19.49 6.21
N GLN A 698 -25.11 -18.20 6.51
CA GLN A 698 -26.38 -17.49 6.67
C GLN A 698 -27.17 -17.43 5.35
N LEU A 699 -26.49 -17.32 4.21
CA LEU A 699 -27.11 -17.40 2.90
C LEU A 699 -27.69 -18.80 2.62
N GLN A 700 -26.98 -19.87 3.00
CA GLN A 700 -27.49 -21.25 2.91
C GLN A 700 -28.70 -21.48 3.82
N GLU A 701 -28.68 -20.94 5.04
CA GLU A 701 -29.84 -20.97 5.94
C GLU A 701 -31.03 -20.23 5.34
N ASN A 702 -30.80 -19.02 4.83
CA ASN A 702 -31.84 -18.23 4.17
C ASN A 702 -32.41 -18.94 2.93
N GLN A 703 -31.59 -19.60 2.12
CA GLN A 703 -32.05 -20.41 0.99
C GLN A 703 -32.94 -21.57 1.45
N THR A 704 -32.60 -22.20 2.58
CA THR A 704 -33.37 -23.30 3.15
C THR A 704 -34.73 -22.81 3.65
N VAL A 705 -34.75 -21.66 4.35
CA VAL A 705 -35.99 -21.00 4.79
C VAL A 705 -36.85 -20.60 3.57
N LEU A 706 -36.26 -20.09 2.50
CA LEU A 706 -36.97 -19.75 1.27
C LEU A 706 -37.61 -20.98 0.60
N GLN A 707 -36.91 -22.14 0.60
CA GLN A 707 -37.48 -23.40 0.12
C GLN A 707 -38.64 -23.88 1.02
N GLN A 708 -38.51 -23.72 2.34
CA GLN A 708 -39.60 -24.05 3.27
C GLN A 708 -40.83 -23.16 3.03
N ILE A 709 -40.65 -21.85 2.91
CA ILE A 709 -41.73 -20.90 2.60
C ILE A 709 -42.39 -21.25 1.27
N LYS A 710 -41.61 -21.57 0.23
CA LYS A 710 -42.13 -21.98 -1.07
C LYS A 710 -42.97 -23.26 -0.98
N THR A 711 -42.53 -24.21 -0.15
CA THR A 711 -43.26 -25.46 0.10
C THR A 711 -44.56 -25.21 0.86
N GLN A 712 -44.54 -24.35 1.88
CA GLN A 712 -45.73 -23.95 2.63
C GLN A 712 -46.72 -23.18 1.77
N TRP A 713 -46.24 -22.31 0.88
CA TRP A 713 -47.09 -21.60 -0.07
C TRP A 713 -47.81 -22.57 -1.01
N ARG A 714 -47.09 -23.57 -1.54
CA ARG A 714 -47.67 -24.62 -2.38
C ARG A 714 -48.71 -25.47 -1.62
N GLN A 715 -48.47 -25.77 -0.35
CA GLN A 715 -49.46 -26.45 0.51
C GLN A 715 -50.69 -25.58 0.74
N THR A 716 -50.50 -24.28 0.96
CA THR A 716 -51.59 -23.32 1.16
C THR A 716 -52.43 -23.16 -0.11
N GLU A 717 -51.79 -23.14 -1.29
CA GLU A 717 -52.46 -23.09 -2.59
C GLU A 717 -53.32 -24.35 -2.82
N ILE A 718 -52.80 -25.54 -2.47
CA ILE A 718 -53.57 -26.79 -2.53
C ILE A 718 -54.77 -26.72 -1.57
N LEU A 719 -54.59 -26.26 -0.33
CA LEU A 719 -55.67 -26.11 0.64
C LEU A 719 -56.73 -25.11 0.17
N LEU A 720 -56.32 -24.01 -0.47
CA LEU A 720 -57.23 -23.03 -1.04
C LEU A 720 -58.06 -23.62 -2.18
N GLN A 721 -57.44 -24.39 -3.09
CA GLN A 721 -58.16 -25.10 -4.15
C GLN A 721 -59.16 -26.12 -3.59
N GLN A 722 -58.77 -26.85 -2.53
CA GLN A 722 -59.67 -27.78 -1.85
C GLN A 722 -60.86 -27.04 -1.21
N SER A 723 -60.61 -25.92 -0.53
CA SER A 723 -61.67 -25.09 0.07
C SER A 723 -62.63 -24.53 -0.99
N GLN A 724 -62.12 -24.05 -2.12
CA GLN A 724 -62.94 -23.59 -3.24
C GLN A 724 -63.81 -24.72 -3.82
N SER A 725 -63.25 -25.92 -3.98
CA SER A 725 -64.00 -27.10 -4.42
C SER A 725 -65.10 -27.48 -3.42
N GLN A 726 -64.81 -27.43 -2.12
CA GLN A 726 -65.80 -27.65 -1.06
C GLN A 726 -66.91 -26.59 -1.09
N GLN A 727 -66.56 -25.32 -1.29
CA GLN A 727 -67.54 -24.23 -1.41
C GLN A 727 -68.46 -24.42 -2.63
N GLN A 728 -67.91 -24.82 -3.77
CA GLN A 728 -68.71 -25.14 -4.97
C GLN A 728 -69.66 -26.31 -4.72
N ASN A 729 -69.20 -27.36 -4.03
CA ASN A 729 -70.05 -28.49 -3.68
C ASN A 729 -71.15 -28.09 -2.69
N ALA A 730 -70.83 -27.29 -1.67
CA ALA A 730 -71.81 -26.76 -0.73
C ALA A 730 -72.85 -25.87 -1.44
N GLN A 731 -72.45 -25.06 -2.41
CA GLN A 731 -73.37 -24.28 -3.23
C GLN A 731 -74.30 -25.17 -4.07
N LYS A 732 -73.77 -26.24 -4.68
CA LYS A 732 -74.60 -27.21 -5.43
C LYS A 732 -75.63 -27.89 -4.52
N GLU A 733 -75.22 -28.33 -3.33
CA GLU A 733 -76.12 -28.91 -2.35
C GLU A 733 -77.15 -27.88 -1.85
N LEU A 734 -76.76 -26.63 -1.61
CA LEU A 734 -77.68 -25.55 -1.24
C LEU A 734 -78.75 -25.33 -2.32
N VAL A 735 -78.37 -25.30 -3.60
CA VAL A 735 -79.31 -25.17 -4.73
C VAL A 735 -80.28 -26.35 -4.75
N LYS A 736 -79.79 -27.58 -4.54
CA LYS A 736 -80.60 -28.79 -4.46
C LYS A 736 -81.53 -28.79 -3.24
N THR A 737 -81.07 -28.30 -2.10
CA THR A 737 -81.92 -28.21 -0.89
C THR A 737 -82.99 -27.14 -1.08
N LYS A 738 -82.66 -26.02 -1.74
CA LYS A 738 -83.61 -24.95 -2.07
C LYS A 738 -84.67 -25.42 -3.06
N SER A 739 -84.31 -26.23 -4.06
CA SER A 739 -85.30 -26.82 -4.97
C SER A 739 -86.21 -27.82 -4.25
N GLN A 740 -85.65 -28.68 -3.40
CA GLN A 740 -86.43 -29.59 -2.55
C GLN A 740 -87.38 -28.83 -1.62
N LEU A 741 -86.91 -27.78 -0.94
CA LEU A 741 -87.76 -26.95 -0.08
C LEU A 741 -88.91 -26.32 -0.86
N THR A 742 -88.63 -25.81 -2.07
CA THR A 742 -89.67 -25.23 -2.94
C THR A 742 -90.71 -26.28 -3.33
N GLN A 743 -90.28 -27.52 -3.57
CA GLN A 743 -91.16 -28.66 -3.86
C GLN A 743 -91.99 -29.04 -2.63
N THR A 744 -91.38 -29.21 -1.46
CA THR A 744 -92.11 -29.53 -0.22
C THR A 744 -93.09 -28.43 0.16
N GLN A 745 -92.73 -27.16 -0.02
CA GLN A 745 -93.64 -26.03 0.20
C GLN A 745 -94.84 -26.08 -0.76
N SER A 746 -94.63 -26.48 -2.02
CA SER A 746 -95.72 -26.68 -2.98
C SER A 746 -96.68 -27.80 -2.58
N GLU A 747 -96.15 -28.90 -2.07
CA GLU A 747 -96.93 -30.05 -1.63
C GLU A 747 -97.71 -29.71 -0.35
N LEU A 748 -97.12 -28.95 0.57
CA LEU A 748 -97.79 -28.48 1.78
C LEU A 748 -98.95 -27.53 1.46
N GLU A 749 -98.74 -26.56 0.55
CA GLU A 749 -99.80 -25.65 0.11
C GLU A 749 -100.96 -26.41 -0.54
N LYS A 750 -100.65 -27.46 -1.32
CA LYS A 750 -101.65 -28.35 -1.90
C LYS A 750 -102.43 -29.13 -0.82
N LEU A 751 -101.74 -29.70 0.16
CA LEU A 751 -102.39 -30.44 1.26
C LEU A 751 -103.28 -29.54 2.13
N GLN A 752 -102.82 -28.32 2.43
CA GLN A 752 -103.60 -27.32 3.17
C GLN A 752 -104.87 -26.93 2.39
N TYR A 753 -104.75 -26.72 1.08
CA TYR A 753 -105.91 -26.44 0.24
C TYR A 753 -106.87 -27.62 0.18
N GLN A 754 -106.35 -28.85 -0.01
CA GLN A 754 -107.14 -30.09 0.03
C GLN A 754 -107.93 -30.24 1.34
N GLN A 755 -107.31 -29.97 2.49
CA GLN A 755 -108.01 -29.98 3.77
C GLN A 755 -109.10 -28.91 3.85
N ALA A 756 -108.85 -27.68 3.36
CA ALA A 756 -109.81 -26.59 3.39
C ALA A 756 -111.05 -26.86 2.52
N ILE A 757 -110.89 -27.51 1.37
CA ILE A 757 -112.03 -27.88 0.49
C ILE A 757 -112.80 -29.10 1.03
N LEU A 758 -112.13 -30.07 1.66
CA LEU A 758 -112.76 -31.23 2.32
C LEU A 758 -113.72 -30.83 3.44
N ILE A 759 -113.48 -29.71 4.12
CA ILE A 759 -114.35 -29.18 5.18
C ILE A 759 -115.61 -28.50 4.61
N ASN A 760 -115.56 -27.99 3.37
CA ASN A 760 -116.58 -27.12 2.78
C ASN A 760 -117.38 -27.73 1.61
N SER A 761 -117.00 -28.89 1.07
CA SER A 761 -117.65 -29.49 -0.10
C SER A 761 -118.75 -30.50 0.27
N LYS A 762 -119.78 -30.63 -0.58
CA LYS A 762 -120.95 -31.51 -0.36
C LYS A 762 -120.89 -32.83 -1.16
N SER A 763 -119.90 -33.03 -2.04
CA SER A 763 -119.71 -34.27 -2.82
C SER A 763 -118.25 -34.45 -3.28
N GLU A 764 -117.81 -35.70 -3.49
CA GLU A 764 -116.44 -36.01 -3.97
C GLU A 764 -116.12 -35.41 -5.35
N SER A 765 -117.10 -35.37 -6.27
CA SER A 765 -116.89 -34.77 -7.60
C SER A 765 -116.61 -33.26 -7.51
N GLN A 766 -117.23 -32.55 -6.57
CA GLN A 766 -117.01 -31.12 -6.37
C GLN A 766 -115.63 -30.83 -5.76
N THR A 767 -115.18 -31.68 -4.85
CA THR A 767 -113.82 -31.62 -4.27
C THR A 767 -112.75 -31.80 -5.35
N GLU A 768 -112.93 -32.79 -6.23
CA GLU A 768 -111.98 -33.08 -7.31
C GLU A 768 -111.94 -31.95 -8.35
N TYR A 769 -113.09 -31.34 -8.66
CA TYR A 769 -113.15 -30.14 -9.52
C TYR A 769 -112.36 -28.97 -8.92
N GLN A 770 -112.65 -28.60 -7.67
CA GLN A 770 -112.00 -27.46 -7.00
C GLN A 770 -110.49 -27.67 -6.82
N LEU A 771 -110.06 -28.92 -6.60
CA LEU A 771 -108.65 -29.28 -6.52
C LEU A 771 -107.95 -29.10 -7.88
N LEU A 772 -108.54 -29.60 -8.96
CA LEU A 772 -107.96 -29.48 -10.31
C LEU A 772 -107.88 -28.02 -10.79
N VAL A 773 -108.87 -27.18 -10.45
CA VAL A 773 -108.83 -25.75 -10.75
C VAL A 773 -107.76 -25.02 -9.94
N TRP A 774 -107.57 -25.38 -8.67
CA TRP A 774 -106.48 -24.83 -7.86
C TRP A 774 -105.09 -25.31 -8.33
N GLU A 775 -104.94 -26.59 -8.67
CA GLU A 775 -103.70 -27.14 -9.25
C GLU A 775 -103.35 -26.42 -10.56
N ALA A 776 -104.35 -26.09 -11.37
CA ALA A 776 -104.14 -25.32 -12.58
C ALA A 776 -103.65 -23.90 -12.28
N TRP A 777 -104.27 -23.21 -11.34
CA TRP A 777 -103.86 -21.87 -10.92
C TRP A 777 -102.43 -21.88 -10.36
N TYR A 778 -102.10 -22.89 -9.55
CA TYR A 778 -100.76 -23.04 -9.00
C TYR A 778 -99.71 -23.28 -10.09
N ALA A 779 -100.03 -24.11 -11.08
CA ALA A 779 -99.18 -24.33 -12.25
C ALA A 779 -98.97 -23.04 -13.07
N TYR A 780 -100.02 -22.23 -13.24
CA TYR A 780 -99.93 -20.92 -13.87
C TYR A 780 -98.99 -19.97 -13.11
N GLN A 781 -99.10 -19.90 -11.78
CA GLN A 781 -98.21 -19.08 -10.94
C GLN A 781 -96.74 -19.52 -11.01
N LYS A 782 -96.49 -20.83 -11.18
CA LYS A 782 -95.13 -21.36 -11.42
C LYS A 782 -94.64 -21.20 -12.86
N GLY A 783 -95.45 -20.60 -13.74
CA GLY A 783 -95.14 -20.41 -15.16
C GLY A 783 -95.28 -21.66 -16.02
N ASN A 784 -95.81 -22.77 -15.47
CA ASN A 784 -96.05 -24.01 -16.20
C ASN A 784 -97.44 -24.00 -16.85
N LEU A 785 -97.55 -23.31 -17.98
CA LEU A 785 -98.80 -23.11 -18.70
C LEU A 785 -99.36 -24.41 -19.32
N LEU A 786 -98.50 -25.37 -19.61
CA LEU A 786 -98.91 -26.68 -20.13
C LEU A 786 -99.62 -27.50 -19.06
N GLU A 787 -99.04 -27.59 -17.86
CA GLU A 787 -99.68 -28.30 -16.75
C GLU A 787 -100.98 -27.60 -16.33
N MET A 788 -101.00 -26.26 -16.29
CA MET A 788 -102.23 -25.49 -16.08
C MET A 788 -103.33 -25.92 -17.06
N GLN A 789 -103.03 -25.95 -18.35
CA GLN A 789 -103.98 -26.35 -19.40
C GLN A 789 -104.52 -27.77 -19.17
N GLU A 790 -103.65 -28.74 -18.84
CA GLU A 790 -104.05 -30.13 -18.61
C GLU A 790 -104.96 -30.28 -17.40
N ARG A 791 -104.67 -29.57 -16.30
CA ARG A 791 -105.47 -29.63 -15.06
C ARG A 791 -106.86 -29.01 -15.27
N LEU A 792 -106.96 -27.86 -15.93
CA LEU A 792 -108.25 -27.28 -16.31
C LEU A 792 -109.03 -28.21 -17.25
N GLN A 793 -108.36 -28.82 -18.23
CA GLN A 793 -109.02 -29.77 -19.13
C GLN A 793 -109.55 -31.01 -18.41
N LYS A 794 -108.83 -31.53 -17.40
CA LYS A 794 -109.29 -32.64 -16.56
C LYS A 794 -110.47 -32.23 -15.65
N SER A 795 -110.48 -30.99 -15.16
CA SER A 795 -111.56 -30.47 -14.30
C SER A 795 -112.93 -30.54 -14.97
N LEU A 796 -113.00 -30.39 -16.30
CA LEU A 796 -114.24 -30.48 -17.09
C LEU A 796 -115.01 -31.80 -16.92
N LYS A 797 -114.38 -32.88 -16.46
CA LYS A 797 -115.05 -34.17 -16.23
C LYS A 797 -115.90 -34.19 -14.96
N TYR A 798 -115.71 -33.22 -14.08
CA TYR A 798 -116.27 -33.20 -12.71
C TYR A 798 -117.31 -32.10 -12.51
N THR A 799 -117.70 -31.40 -13.58
CA THR A 799 -118.71 -30.33 -13.59
C THR A 799 -119.72 -30.53 -14.71
N GLU A 800 -120.99 -30.25 -14.43
CA GLU A 800 -122.10 -30.27 -15.40
C GLU A 800 -122.48 -28.86 -15.89
N ASN A 801 -121.75 -27.83 -15.46
CA ASN A 801 -122.03 -26.43 -15.76
C ASN A 801 -121.82 -26.11 -17.25
N SER A 802 -122.43 -25.02 -17.70
CA SER A 802 -122.29 -24.61 -19.10
C SER A 802 -120.85 -24.18 -19.41
N ARG A 803 -120.40 -24.40 -20.66
CA ARG A 803 -118.99 -24.16 -21.05
C ARG A 803 -118.53 -22.71 -20.85
N ALA A 804 -119.43 -21.73 -20.99
CA ALA A 804 -119.12 -20.32 -20.77
C ALA A 804 -119.02 -20.00 -19.26
N GLU A 805 -119.88 -20.62 -18.47
CA GLU A 805 -119.90 -20.49 -17.01
C GLU A 805 -118.65 -21.10 -16.37
N ILE A 806 -118.17 -22.26 -16.85
CA ILE A 806 -116.92 -22.87 -16.38
C ILE A 806 -115.69 -21.98 -16.65
N VAL A 807 -115.61 -21.34 -17.81
CA VAL A 807 -114.48 -20.45 -18.13
C VAL A 807 -114.46 -19.21 -17.23
N MET A 808 -115.63 -18.65 -16.95
CA MET A 808 -115.77 -17.55 -15.98
C MET A 808 -115.41 -18.01 -14.57
N GLU A 809 -115.89 -19.18 -14.15
CA GLU A 809 -115.54 -19.77 -12.85
C GLU A 809 -114.03 -20.01 -12.69
N TRP A 810 -113.33 -20.47 -13.74
CA TRP A 810 -111.87 -20.63 -13.71
C TRP A 810 -111.17 -19.29 -13.51
N LEU A 811 -111.58 -18.26 -14.26
CA LEU A 811 -110.99 -16.92 -14.15
C LEU A 811 -111.27 -16.28 -12.77
N ASP A 812 -112.50 -16.40 -12.27
CA ASP A 812 -112.88 -15.91 -10.94
C ASP A 812 -112.12 -16.66 -9.85
N SER A 813 -111.98 -17.99 -9.98
CA SER A 813 -111.18 -18.80 -9.05
C SER A 813 -109.71 -18.39 -9.08
N PHE A 814 -109.12 -18.21 -10.26
CA PHE A 814 -107.73 -17.76 -10.40
C PHE A 814 -107.52 -16.36 -9.82
N ALA A 815 -108.48 -15.45 -10.01
CA ALA A 815 -108.44 -14.10 -9.44
C ALA A 815 -108.51 -14.16 -7.91
N ASN A 816 -109.45 -14.94 -7.37
CA ASN A 816 -109.60 -15.13 -5.93
C ASN A 816 -108.37 -15.78 -5.29
N PHE A 817 -107.80 -16.83 -5.90
CA PHE A 817 -106.58 -17.47 -5.38
C PHE A 817 -105.39 -16.53 -5.41
N SER A 818 -105.25 -15.72 -6.48
CA SER A 818 -104.20 -14.71 -6.56
C SER A 818 -104.36 -13.67 -5.45
N GLN A 819 -105.58 -13.14 -5.27
CA GLN A 819 -105.88 -12.16 -4.22
C GLN A 819 -105.62 -12.69 -2.81
N GLN A 820 -106.03 -13.93 -2.50
CA GLN A 820 -105.79 -14.55 -1.19
C GLN A 820 -104.29 -14.72 -0.85
N LYS A 821 -103.45 -14.80 -1.88
CA LYS A 821 -101.99 -14.89 -1.75
C LYS A 821 -101.28 -13.54 -1.95
N GLY A 822 -102.04 -12.45 -2.08
CA GLY A 822 -101.49 -11.10 -2.29
C GLY A 822 -100.84 -10.89 -3.66
N LEU A 823 -101.23 -11.68 -4.67
CA LEU A 823 -100.74 -11.64 -6.04
C LEU A 823 -101.79 -11.04 -6.97
N GLU A 824 -101.37 -10.32 -8.01
CA GLU A 824 -102.26 -9.87 -9.09
C GLU A 824 -102.34 -10.93 -10.20
N LEU A 825 -103.55 -11.21 -10.67
CA LEU A 825 -103.76 -12.06 -11.85
C LEU A 825 -103.52 -11.24 -13.11
N ASP A 826 -102.45 -11.55 -13.83
CA ASP A 826 -102.22 -11.00 -15.18
C ASP A 826 -103.12 -11.72 -16.19
N SER A 827 -104.38 -11.27 -16.24
CA SER A 827 -105.40 -11.84 -17.12
C SER A 827 -105.00 -11.73 -18.59
N GLN A 828 -104.30 -10.65 -18.98
CA GLN A 828 -103.86 -10.43 -20.36
C GLN A 828 -102.79 -11.44 -20.77
N LYS A 829 -101.81 -11.72 -19.90
CA LYS A 829 -100.80 -12.76 -20.12
C LYS A 829 -101.40 -14.17 -20.15
N LEU A 830 -102.37 -14.44 -19.27
CA LEU A 830 -103.07 -15.72 -19.27
C LEU A 830 -103.86 -15.93 -20.57
N THR A 831 -104.70 -14.97 -20.97
CA THR A 831 -105.57 -15.12 -22.15
C THR A 831 -104.81 -15.12 -23.48
N ASN A 832 -103.63 -14.48 -23.51
CA ASN A 832 -102.76 -14.46 -24.68
C ASN A 832 -101.82 -15.67 -24.78
N SER A 833 -101.74 -16.52 -23.74
CA SER A 833 -100.93 -17.74 -23.81
C SER A 833 -101.48 -18.73 -24.83
N GLU A 834 -100.58 -19.40 -25.55
CA GLU A 834 -100.97 -20.36 -26.60
C GLU A 834 -101.75 -21.54 -26.01
N GLU A 835 -101.37 -21.97 -24.80
CA GLU A 835 -101.98 -23.05 -24.03
C GLU A 835 -103.42 -22.69 -23.63
N TRP A 836 -103.66 -21.47 -23.14
CA TRP A 836 -105.02 -20.99 -22.84
C TRP A 836 -105.87 -20.86 -24.10
N GLN A 837 -105.33 -20.29 -25.18
CA GLN A 837 -106.07 -20.18 -26.46
C GLN A 837 -106.43 -21.55 -27.04
N LYS A 838 -105.52 -22.54 -26.94
CA LYS A 838 -105.77 -23.94 -27.32
C LYS A 838 -106.84 -24.58 -26.43
N LEU A 839 -106.81 -24.33 -25.12
CA LEU A 839 -107.84 -24.81 -24.19
C LEU A 839 -109.21 -24.24 -24.55
N MET A 840 -109.33 -22.92 -24.74
CA MET A 840 -110.59 -22.27 -25.13
C MET A 840 -111.15 -22.81 -26.44
N LYS A 841 -110.30 -23.00 -27.46
CA LYS A 841 -110.69 -23.62 -28.74
C LYS A 841 -111.23 -25.05 -28.58
N ARG A 842 -110.70 -25.84 -27.64
CA ARG A 842 -111.16 -27.21 -27.36
C ARG A 842 -112.43 -27.22 -26.54
N THR A 843 -112.52 -26.40 -25.49
CA THR A 843 -113.68 -26.31 -24.59
C THR A 843 -114.92 -25.75 -25.32
N MET A 844 -114.73 -24.83 -26.28
CA MET A 844 -115.84 -24.22 -27.04
C MET A 844 -116.26 -24.96 -28.33
N LYS A 845 -115.66 -26.10 -28.67
CA LYS A 845 -115.99 -26.86 -29.90
C LYS A 845 -117.26 -27.72 -29.74
N ILE A 846 -118.31 -27.46 -30.52
CA ILE A 846 -119.57 -28.23 -30.55
C ILE A 846 -119.29 -29.66 -31.05
N GLN A 847 -119.63 -30.70 -30.28
CA GLN A 847 -119.71 -32.08 -30.80
C GLN A 847 -121.09 -32.28 -31.42
N HIS A 848 -121.16 -32.31 -32.76
CA HIS A 848 -122.29 -32.93 -33.46
C HIS A 848 -122.14 -34.44 -33.38
N LYS A 849 -123.14 -35.09 -32.78
CA LYS A 849 -123.32 -36.54 -32.73
C LYS A 849 -123.78 -36.99 -34.12
N VAL A 850 -122.97 -37.81 -34.81
CA VAL A 850 -123.41 -38.56 -35.99
C VAL A 850 -123.30 -40.04 -35.66
N LEU A 851 -124.46 -40.69 -35.52
CA LEU A 851 -124.64 -42.13 -35.66
C LEU A 851 -124.91 -42.40 -37.14
N VAL A 852 -124.24 -43.40 -37.73
CA VAL A 852 -124.88 -44.58 -38.39
C VAL A 852 -123.83 -45.43 -39.17
N SER A 853 -123.88 -46.72 -38.82
CA SER A 853 -123.60 -47.99 -39.52
C SER A 853 -122.32 -48.26 -40.35
N SER A 854 -121.67 -49.35 -39.93
CA SER A 854 -121.15 -50.49 -40.71
C SER A 854 -121.44 -50.54 -42.21
N GLU A 855 -120.42 -50.90 -43.01
CA GLU A 855 -120.41 -52.15 -43.80
C GLU A 855 -119.01 -52.49 -44.34
N LYS A 856 -118.62 -53.76 -44.09
CA LYS A 856 -117.50 -54.59 -44.61
C LYS A 856 -116.05 -54.23 -44.30
#